data_AF-A0A7H8RGX4-F1
#
_entry.id   AF-A0A7H8RGX4-F1
#
_cell.length_a   1.000
_cell.length_b   1.000
_cell.length_c   1.000
_cell.angle_alpha   90.00
_cell.angle_beta   90.00
_cell.angle_gamma   90.00
#
_symmetry.space_group_name_H-M   'P 1'
#
loop_
_entity.id
_entity.type
_entity.pdbx_description
1 polymer ?
#
loop_
_entity_poly.entity_id
_entity_poly.type
_entity_poly.pdbx_seq_one_letter_code
_entity_poly.pdbx_strand_id
1 'polypeptide(L)'
;MDSFDTQEMAAALPDTEEPKSRMDAAAAAVAREKGWVEPEKYDYAKYNAPPVRPVAEGAPTEVHAFESDLAWASDARRYEWKEEYGDVGPEDKELEQQLFRGEFINRAGVKFENIKQIKVTAESTERPAPIVNFDDAGLHPVVLSNVRLCGYKVPTPIQAYSIPAVLKGHDLIAVAQTGSGKTAAFFIPVLSKLMGKAKKLAAPRPRITGPDFDFRTHGVVAEPLVLVIVPTRELAYQIFDEARRLCYRSMLRPCVVYGGGPSKSQMDELRKGCDILIGTPGRLNDFIGKSNLLSLKRLKYTIIDEADELLHADWEQEFSSILTGADANEDADHCYMMFSATFNKECRQLARKYLAADHVRIRIGRAGSTHINIQQQIVYVNFELKKKCLYDLLLSMPPARTLIFVNTKLEADLVDDFLYNKGLPSTSIHSDRTQREREDAIRAFRTAEAPLLVATAVSARGLDVKNVMHVINYDLPSADHGGISEYVHRIGRTARIGNEGFATSLYTDKNSDIAPDLVKLLMEAKQEIPDFLEEFKPEGDLEFRDDDTDTEGEDEMGNAKAENGSASGEPAKADQGQGGWGGADDCYYLSTVTMASPFWFALLLCASAVRGMMPNRVEQGDLVIDTFDSSPFNDLGFWHGAGENLRIRYSYDDEGSFVKLSPSDPDHNYHTQLSDSCFDLSDYEDMYLHVSYSGSNKFSISIYQNNGDCNADRAPYPGTSDSVEASRYAVDDEDIYVPLSHFYIDLTLASSIAFHGFYTRENVYLRHVEIVEEIPEDVEIPRKLPTGTLVLNCKRPDSFAFGIDDGDPQLAQEVMDILEDEGIKVTFFVVGKGIMDESTNLTNVYAEMLRRGHQVALHSYTHPKMEGLRAVDDIDFEIMDGYYAVEDLLGVQSRYFRPPYGTVGARMRQRLAALIDDPYIVNWSVDIEDWLWANSDHPEKQLAAFRRDVARGGDIVVMHYLTWSTVQYFREVIQVARDTGKQIMRVDQCMMDPDAPPLPEDEEAWNMQAQNILRVGGG
;
A
#
# COMPACT_ATOMS: atom_id res chain seq x y z
N MET A 1 8.87 -54.98 -4.21
CA MET A 1 7.93 -55.00 -3.07
C MET A 1 8.63 -55.68 -1.91
N ASP A 2 9.44 -54.92 -1.19
CA ASP A 2 9.71 -55.13 0.23
C ASP A 2 9.10 -53.90 0.91
N SER A 3 8.24 -54.12 1.90
CA SER A 3 7.56 -53.03 2.60
C SER A 3 8.56 -52.28 3.46
N PHE A 4 8.60 -50.96 3.29
CA PHE A 4 9.40 -50.04 4.10
C PHE A 4 9.02 -50.14 5.58
N ASP A 5 10.00 -50.46 6.44
CA ASP A 5 9.88 -50.45 7.90
C ASP A 5 10.12 -49.03 8.42
N THR A 6 9.06 -48.42 8.95
CA THR A 6 9.06 -47.03 9.45
C THR A 6 9.78 -46.89 10.80
N GLN A 7 10.25 -47.98 11.42
CA GLN A 7 10.98 -47.90 12.70
C GLN A 7 12.47 -47.58 12.55
N GLU A 8 13.11 -47.92 11.43
CA GLU A 8 14.54 -47.60 11.23
C GLU A 8 14.78 -46.11 10.93
N MET A 9 13.83 -45.43 10.28
CA MET A 9 13.90 -43.98 10.02
C MET A 9 13.78 -43.12 11.29
N ALA A 10 12.98 -43.57 12.27
CA ALA A 10 12.87 -42.88 13.56
C ALA A 10 14.14 -43.01 14.41
N ALA A 11 14.95 -44.04 14.17
CA ALA A 11 16.24 -44.24 14.83
C ALA A 11 17.43 -43.61 14.08
N ALA A 12 17.24 -43.21 12.81
CA ALA A 12 18.27 -42.65 11.93
C ALA A 12 18.23 -41.12 11.83
N LEU A 13 17.19 -40.47 12.36
CA LEU A 13 17.26 -39.04 12.65
C LEU A 13 18.29 -38.87 13.78
N PRO A 14 19.44 -38.19 13.57
CA PRO A 14 20.17 -37.69 14.72
C PRO A 14 19.17 -36.88 15.52
N ASP A 15 19.13 -37.04 16.84
CA ASP A 15 18.32 -36.21 17.75
C ASP A 15 18.43 -34.77 17.24
N THR A 16 17.41 -34.30 16.51
CA THR A 16 17.40 -32.94 16.00
C THR A 16 17.16 -32.12 17.24
N GLU A 17 18.28 -31.67 17.83
CA GLU A 17 18.28 -30.52 18.69
C GLU A 17 17.29 -29.52 18.07
N GLU A 18 16.30 -29.10 18.86
CA GLU A 18 15.34 -28.06 18.49
C GLU A 18 16.03 -27.03 17.60
N PRO A 19 15.41 -26.57 16.49
CA PRO A 19 16.06 -25.68 15.53
C PRO A 19 16.80 -24.60 16.31
N LYS A 20 18.15 -24.66 16.27
CA LYS A 20 18.99 -23.80 17.09
C LYS A 20 18.55 -22.39 16.79
N SER A 21 18.06 -21.73 17.82
CA SER A 21 17.59 -20.35 17.72
C SER A 21 18.65 -19.53 16.99
N ARG A 22 18.28 -18.87 15.88
CA ARG A 22 19.12 -17.85 15.22
C ARG A 22 19.44 -16.67 16.15
N MET A 23 18.84 -16.66 17.34
CA MET A 23 19.09 -15.71 18.41
C MET A 23 20.53 -15.84 18.94
N ASP A 24 21.25 -14.73 18.90
CA ASP A 24 22.58 -14.58 19.44
C ASP A 24 22.52 -14.74 20.97
N ALA A 25 22.96 -15.90 21.48
CA ALA A 25 22.87 -16.24 22.90
C ALA A 25 23.61 -15.25 23.81
N ALA A 26 24.71 -14.65 23.32
CA ALA A 26 25.45 -13.65 24.07
C ALA A 26 24.68 -12.32 24.14
N ALA A 27 24.12 -11.87 23.00
CA ALA A 27 23.26 -10.69 22.94
C ALA A 27 21.99 -10.85 23.79
N ALA A 28 21.37 -12.02 23.74
CA ALA A 28 20.19 -12.34 24.55
C ALA A 28 20.51 -12.29 26.05
N ALA A 29 21.64 -12.86 26.48
CA ALA A 29 22.10 -12.80 27.87
C ALA A 29 22.31 -11.36 28.34
N VAL A 30 22.92 -10.51 27.50
CA VAL A 30 23.09 -9.07 27.80
C VAL A 30 21.73 -8.38 27.92
N ALA A 31 20.78 -8.68 27.02
CA ALA A 31 19.42 -8.14 27.11
C ALA A 31 18.72 -8.55 28.43
N ARG A 32 18.95 -9.79 28.91
CA ARG A 32 18.43 -10.25 30.21
C ARG A 32 19.03 -9.49 31.38
N GLU A 33 20.35 -9.30 31.38
CA GLU A 33 21.06 -8.53 32.41
C GLU A 33 20.54 -7.09 32.49
N LYS A 34 20.19 -6.52 31.34
CA LYS A 34 19.58 -5.19 31.23
C LYS A 34 18.08 -5.15 31.58
N GLY A 35 17.45 -6.30 31.81
CA GLY A 35 16.07 -6.41 32.29
C GLY A 35 14.99 -6.56 31.20
N TRP A 36 15.35 -6.86 29.96
CA TRP A 36 14.37 -7.10 28.89
C TRP A 36 13.66 -8.46 29.06
N VAL A 37 12.37 -8.53 28.71
CA VAL A 37 11.55 -9.77 28.71
C VAL A 37 11.83 -10.64 27.49
N GLU A 38 11.56 -11.95 27.58
CA GLU A 38 11.96 -12.91 26.53
C GLU A 38 11.18 -12.67 25.25
N PRO A 39 11.83 -12.60 24.09
CA PRO A 39 11.09 -12.48 22.83
C PRO A 39 10.18 -13.69 22.67
N GLU A 40 8.90 -13.45 22.44
CA GLU A 40 7.96 -14.52 22.12
C GLU A 40 8.12 -14.93 20.66
N LYS A 41 8.23 -16.24 20.41
CA LYS A 41 8.22 -16.78 19.05
C LYS A 41 6.88 -16.47 18.40
N TYR A 42 6.93 -16.03 17.15
CA TYR A 42 5.71 -15.85 16.36
C TYR A 42 5.05 -17.20 16.09
N ASP A 43 3.86 -17.40 16.65
CA ASP A 43 3.08 -18.64 16.47
C ASP A 43 2.18 -18.52 15.24
N TYR A 44 2.72 -18.91 14.08
CA TYR A 44 1.94 -18.96 12.84
C TYR A 44 0.72 -19.90 12.92
N ALA A 45 0.74 -20.93 13.79
CA ALA A 45 -0.38 -21.86 13.93
C ALA A 45 -1.59 -21.22 14.64
N LYS A 46 -1.37 -20.23 15.52
CA LYS A 46 -2.43 -19.43 16.15
C LYS A 46 -3.28 -18.66 15.13
N TYR A 47 -2.68 -18.22 14.02
CA TYR A 47 -3.33 -17.39 12.99
C TYR A 47 -4.03 -18.20 11.89
N ASN A 48 -3.64 -19.47 11.75
CA ASN A 48 -4.28 -20.42 10.83
C ASN A 48 -5.43 -21.22 11.48
N ALA A 49 -5.69 -21.03 12.77
CA ALA A 49 -6.76 -21.70 13.50
C ALA A 49 -8.13 -21.03 13.24
N PRO A 50 -9.21 -21.79 12.98
CA PRO A 50 -10.54 -21.23 12.82
C PRO A 50 -11.02 -20.55 14.12
N PRO A 51 -11.79 -19.45 14.06
CA PRO A 51 -12.23 -18.71 15.24
C PRO A 51 -13.07 -19.60 16.15
N VAL A 52 -12.62 -19.78 17.40
CA VAL A 52 -13.34 -20.54 18.43
C VAL A 52 -14.61 -19.76 18.80
N ARG A 53 -15.78 -20.41 18.66
CA ARG A 53 -17.06 -19.81 19.08
C ARG A 53 -17.06 -19.59 20.60
N PRO A 54 -17.63 -18.48 21.11
CA PRO A 54 -17.84 -18.32 22.55
C PRO A 54 -18.70 -19.47 23.07
N VAL A 55 -18.21 -20.16 24.11
CA VAL A 55 -18.94 -21.20 24.80
C VAL A 55 -20.12 -20.56 25.54
N ALA A 56 -21.31 -21.13 25.39
CA ALA A 56 -22.53 -20.68 26.07
C ALA A 56 -22.39 -20.78 27.60
N GLU A 57 -23.03 -19.85 28.31
CA GLU A 57 -23.06 -19.74 29.77
C GLU A 57 -23.38 -21.07 30.46
N GLY A 58 -22.55 -21.51 31.43
CA GLY A 58 -22.95 -22.59 32.33
C GLY A 58 -21.90 -23.46 33.04
N ALA A 59 -20.60 -23.17 33.05
CA ALA A 59 -19.63 -23.99 33.80
C ALA A 59 -18.66 -23.14 34.65
N PRO A 60 -18.49 -23.43 35.95
CA PRO A 60 -17.49 -22.77 36.78
C PRO A 60 -16.14 -23.49 36.60
N THR A 61 -15.20 -22.86 35.91
CA THR A 61 -13.79 -23.24 35.97
C THR A 61 -12.97 -22.01 36.34
N GLU A 62 -12.35 -22.06 37.51
CA GLU A 62 -11.31 -21.13 37.95
C GLU A 62 -10.12 -21.24 36.99
N VAL A 63 -10.08 -20.35 36.00
CA VAL A 63 -8.91 -20.07 35.19
C VAL A 63 -8.91 -18.57 34.94
N HIS A 64 -7.76 -17.91 35.09
CA HIS A 64 -7.59 -16.48 34.87
C HIS A 64 -8.11 -16.06 33.48
N ALA A 65 -9.35 -15.60 33.41
CA ALA A 65 -9.99 -15.13 32.20
C ALA A 65 -9.54 -13.71 31.87
N PHE A 66 -8.32 -13.57 31.34
CA PHE A 66 -8.09 -12.55 30.32
C PHE A 66 -8.71 -13.06 29.02
N GLU A 67 -9.27 -12.13 28.24
CA GLU A 67 -10.07 -12.36 27.03
C GLU A 67 -9.54 -13.51 26.15
N SER A 68 -10.42 -14.30 25.54
CA SER A 68 -9.99 -15.25 24.51
C SER A 68 -9.09 -14.53 23.50
N ASP A 69 -7.85 -15.00 23.35
CA ASP A 69 -6.73 -14.42 22.58
C ASP A 69 -6.98 -14.19 21.07
N LEU A 70 -8.24 -14.20 20.62
CA LEU A 70 -8.66 -14.30 19.23
C LEU A 70 -9.80 -13.35 18.81
N ALA A 71 -10.38 -12.55 19.71
CA ALA A 71 -11.53 -11.68 19.41
C ALA A 71 -11.11 -10.36 18.71
N TRP A 72 -11.80 -10.00 17.63
CA TRP A 72 -11.56 -8.76 16.88
C TRP A 72 -11.98 -7.52 17.69
N ALA A 73 -11.30 -6.38 17.50
CA ALA A 73 -11.63 -5.15 18.23
C ALA A 73 -13.08 -4.68 17.99
N SER A 74 -13.67 -4.96 16.82
CA SER A 74 -15.08 -4.68 16.52
C SER A 74 -16.09 -5.44 17.40
N ASP A 75 -15.66 -6.58 17.96
CA ASP A 75 -16.48 -7.48 18.78
C ASP A 75 -16.34 -7.19 20.28
N ALA A 76 -15.53 -6.18 20.66
CA ALA A 76 -15.26 -5.88 22.05
C ALA A 76 -16.55 -5.61 22.84
N ARG A 77 -16.65 -6.23 24.04
CA ARG A 77 -17.84 -6.19 24.90
C ARG A 77 -18.24 -4.74 25.20
N ARG A 78 -19.49 -4.38 24.95
CA ARG A 78 -20.03 -3.05 25.26
C ARG A 78 -21.20 -3.17 26.24
N TYR A 79 -21.60 -2.05 26.83
CA TYR A 79 -22.72 -2.06 27.75
C TYR A 79 -24.04 -2.25 26.98
N GLU A 80 -24.67 -3.42 27.12
CA GLU A 80 -25.92 -3.74 26.45
C GLU A 80 -27.12 -3.32 27.32
N TRP A 81 -27.72 -2.19 26.99
CA TRP A 81 -28.85 -1.60 27.72
C TRP A 81 -30.16 -2.37 27.46
N LYS A 82 -30.98 -2.54 28.50
CA LYS A 82 -32.32 -3.17 28.45
C LYS A 82 -33.40 -2.18 28.89
N GLU A 83 -34.61 -2.30 28.31
CA GLU A 83 -35.74 -1.42 28.61
C GLU A 83 -36.11 -1.34 30.10
N GLU A 84 -35.92 -2.44 30.82
CA GLU A 84 -36.17 -2.55 32.26
C GLU A 84 -35.24 -1.70 33.15
N TYR A 85 -34.12 -1.22 32.61
CA TYR A 85 -33.12 -0.46 33.39
C TYR A 85 -33.48 1.01 33.61
N GLY A 86 -34.47 1.55 32.88
CA GLY A 86 -34.83 2.97 32.97
C GLY A 86 -33.74 3.89 32.39
N ASP A 87 -33.59 5.10 32.93
CA ASP A 87 -32.69 6.11 32.33
C ASP A 87 -31.18 5.83 32.53
N VAL A 88 -30.81 5.05 33.55
CA VAL A 88 -29.42 4.72 33.88
C VAL A 88 -29.32 3.23 34.17
N GLY A 89 -28.43 2.54 33.45
CA GLY A 89 -28.17 1.11 33.61
C GLY A 89 -27.62 0.74 34.99
N PRO A 90 -27.89 -0.48 35.50
CA PRO A 90 -27.21 -1.02 36.69
C PRO A 90 -25.71 -1.23 36.44
N GLU A 91 -24.93 -1.35 37.51
CA GLU A 91 -23.49 -1.59 37.41
C GLU A 91 -23.19 -3.02 36.93
N ASP A 92 -22.38 -3.12 35.88
CA ASP A 92 -21.75 -4.36 35.43
C ASP A 92 -20.30 -4.33 35.89
N LYS A 93 -19.98 -5.12 36.93
CA LYS A 93 -18.67 -5.08 37.61
C LYS A 93 -17.53 -5.57 36.74
N GLU A 94 -17.76 -6.59 35.92
CA GLU A 94 -16.75 -7.14 35.02
C GLU A 94 -16.41 -6.13 33.92
N LEU A 95 -17.44 -5.57 33.30
CA LEU A 95 -17.26 -4.58 32.25
C LEU A 95 -16.67 -3.27 32.81
N GLU A 96 -17.05 -2.83 34.02
CA GLU A 96 -16.43 -1.68 34.67
C GLU A 96 -14.93 -1.90 34.90
N GLN A 97 -14.57 -3.09 35.38
CA GLN A 97 -13.17 -3.45 35.60
C GLN A 97 -12.38 -3.44 34.28
N GLN A 98 -12.94 -4.02 33.22
CA GLN A 98 -12.37 -4.02 31.87
C GLN A 98 -12.19 -2.60 31.31
N LEU A 99 -13.22 -1.75 31.43
CA LEU A 99 -13.24 -0.42 30.81
C LEU A 99 -12.41 0.62 31.55
N PHE A 100 -12.43 0.62 32.90
CA PHE A 100 -11.91 1.72 33.72
C PHE A 100 -10.76 1.33 34.65
N ARG A 101 -10.59 0.04 34.95
CA ARG A 101 -9.59 -0.43 35.91
C ARG A 101 -8.48 -1.27 35.29
N GLY A 102 -8.38 -1.28 33.96
CA GLY A 102 -7.26 -1.89 33.25
C GLY A 102 -5.93 -1.21 33.58
N GLU A 103 -4.88 -2.01 33.78
CA GLU A 103 -3.52 -1.51 34.07
C GLU A 103 -2.97 -0.60 32.96
N PHE A 104 -3.51 -0.75 31.75
CA PHE A 104 -3.09 -0.09 30.51
C PHE A 104 -3.79 1.25 30.24
N ILE A 105 -4.66 1.76 31.12
CA ILE A 105 -5.35 3.06 30.91
C ILE A 105 -4.42 4.25 31.20
N ASN A 106 -4.34 5.19 30.26
CA ASN A 106 -3.52 6.41 30.36
C ASN A 106 -3.97 7.30 31.52
N ARG A 107 -3.04 7.67 32.40
CA ARG A 107 -3.29 8.57 33.53
C ARG A 107 -2.48 9.85 33.38
N ALA A 108 -2.99 10.95 33.92
CA ALA A 108 -2.30 12.23 33.90
C ALA A 108 -0.94 12.14 34.62
N GLY A 109 0.11 12.61 33.95
CA GLY A 109 1.48 12.63 34.44
C GLY A 109 1.81 13.80 35.35
N VAL A 110 3.01 13.77 35.94
CA VAL A 110 3.46 14.71 36.97
C VAL A 110 3.61 16.15 36.45
N LYS A 111 3.84 16.33 35.15
CA LYS A 111 4.02 17.64 34.49
C LYS A 111 2.76 18.18 33.82
N PHE A 112 1.57 17.80 34.31
CA PHE A 112 0.29 18.30 33.79
C PHE A 112 0.15 19.83 33.89
N GLU A 113 0.75 20.46 34.90
CA GLU A 113 0.71 21.93 35.06
C GLU A 113 1.41 22.69 33.92
N ASN A 114 2.42 22.11 33.27
CA ASN A 114 3.07 22.71 32.11
C ASN A 114 2.10 22.86 30.93
N ILE A 115 1.16 21.92 30.79
CA ILE A 115 0.16 21.92 29.72
C ILE A 115 -0.84 23.07 29.90
N LYS A 116 -1.17 23.44 31.15
CA LYS A 116 -2.06 24.57 31.43
C LYS A 116 -1.46 25.93 31.09
N GLN A 117 -0.14 26.03 30.97
CA GLN A 117 0.55 27.29 30.66
C GLN A 117 0.62 27.57 29.15
N ILE A 118 0.19 26.62 28.31
CA ILE A 118 0.19 26.79 26.85
C ILE A 118 -0.82 27.87 26.46
N LYS A 119 -0.38 28.80 25.61
CA LYS A 119 -1.24 29.86 25.06
C LYS A 119 -2.40 29.23 24.26
N VAL A 120 -3.63 29.62 24.61
CA VAL A 120 -4.84 29.22 23.89
C VAL A 120 -5.38 30.42 23.12
N THR A 121 -5.52 30.27 21.82
CA THR A 121 -6.21 31.23 20.95
C THR A 121 -7.59 30.67 20.62
N ALA A 122 -8.63 31.43 20.92
CA ALA A 122 -10.01 31.06 20.61
C ALA A 122 -10.62 32.19 19.77
N GLU A 123 -10.85 31.90 18.50
CA GLU A 123 -11.47 32.77 17.50
C GLU A 123 -12.94 32.36 17.38
N SER A 124 -13.85 33.29 17.69
CA SER A 124 -15.29 33.06 17.60
C SER A 124 -16.03 34.40 17.67
N THR A 125 -17.18 34.46 17.01
CA THR A 125 -18.20 35.52 17.17
C THR A 125 -18.72 35.61 18.61
N GLU A 126 -18.89 34.46 19.30
CA GLU A 126 -19.28 34.38 20.72
C GLU A 126 -18.30 33.53 21.51
N ARG A 127 -17.30 34.17 22.13
CA ARG A 127 -16.25 33.45 22.89
C ARG A 127 -16.84 32.66 24.08
N PRO A 128 -16.83 31.31 24.05
CA PRO A 128 -17.27 30.51 25.19
C PRO A 128 -16.26 30.64 26.33
N ALA A 129 -16.75 30.84 27.56
CA ALA A 129 -15.88 30.86 28.74
C ALA A 129 -15.33 29.44 28.98
N PRO A 130 -14.01 29.27 29.16
CA PRO A 130 -13.43 27.95 29.39
C PRO A 130 -13.85 27.40 30.76
N ILE A 131 -14.06 26.09 30.83
CA ILE A 131 -14.34 25.40 32.09
C ILE A 131 -13.05 25.12 32.87
N VAL A 132 -13.11 25.19 34.20
CA VAL A 132 -11.96 24.88 35.07
C VAL A 132 -12.04 23.44 35.60
N ASN A 133 -13.24 22.96 35.91
CA ASN A 133 -13.50 21.59 36.34
C ASN A 133 -14.63 20.96 35.51
N PHE A 134 -14.62 19.64 35.36
CA PHE A 134 -15.71 18.92 34.70
C PHE A 134 -17.04 19.05 35.43
N ASP A 135 -17.02 19.21 36.75
CA ASP A 135 -18.22 19.40 37.58
C ASP A 135 -18.97 20.69 37.26
N ASP A 136 -18.25 21.73 36.82
CA ASP A 136 -18.81 23.06 36.53
C ASP A 136 -19.33 23.17 35.09
N ALA A 137 -19.15 22.12 34.28
CA ALA A 137 -19.44 22.15 32.85
C ALA A 137 -20.91 21.86 32.49
N GLY A 138 -21.77 21.57 33.48
CA GLY A 138 -23.18 21.25 33.25
C GLY A 138 -23.39 19.93 32.49
N LEU A 139 -22.51 18.94 32.71
CA LEU A 139 -22.57 17.64 32.04
C LEU A 139 -23.70 16.76 32.59
N HIS A 140 -24.23 15.88 31.75
CA HIS A 140 -25.19 14.87 32.16
C HIS A 140 -24.59 13.96 33.26
N PRO A 141 -25.34 13.59 34.31
CA PRO A 141 -24.80 12.86 35.46
C PRO A 141 -24.09 11.54 35.11
N VAL A 142 -24.59 10.80 34.11
CA VAL A 142 -23.95 9.56 33.63
C VAL A 142 -22.59 9.84 33.01
N VAL A 143 -22.50 10.86 32.14
CA VAL A 143 -21.23 11.25 31.51
C VAL A 143 -20.23 11.73 32.56
N LEU A 144 -20.66 12.57 33.50
CA LEU A 144 -19.81 13.04 34.59
C LEU A 144 -19.31 11.89 35.47
N SER A 145 -20.16 10.90 35.76
CA SER A 145 -19.75 9.68 36.47
C SER A 145 -18.70 8.89 35.68
N ASN A 146 -18.88 8.71 34.37
CA ASN A 146 -17.93 7.99 33.52
C ASN A 146 -16.59 8.74 33.40
N VAL A 147 -16.61 10.07 33.30
CA VAL A 147 -15.41 10.94 33.34
C VAL A 147 -14.62 10.72 34.64
N ARG A 148 -15.32 10.64 35.78
CA ARG A 148 -14.69 10.33 37.08
C ARG A 148 -14.13 8.90 37.13
N LEU A 149 -14.84 7.92 36.57
CA LEU A 149 -14.36 6.53 36.46
C LEU A 149 -13.11 6.40 35.57
N CYS A 150 -13.01 7.20 34.50
CA CYS A 150 -11.78 7.32 33.69
C CYS A 150 -10.61 7.96 34.47
N GLY A 151 -10.87 8.55 35.64
CA GLY A 151 -9.86 9.24 36.45
C GLY A 151 -9.49 10.63 35.92
N TYR A 152 -10.32 11.22 35.06
CA TYR A 152 -10.11 12.56 34.52
C TYR A 152 -10.45 13.60 35.59
N LYS A 153 -9.42 14.14 36.25
CA LYS A 153 -9.59 15.08 37.37
C LYS A 153 -9.86 16.51 36.92
N VAL A 154 -9.16 16.96 35.89
CA VAL A 154 -9.18 18.35 35.40
C VAL A 154 -9.18 18.32 33.87
N PRO A 155 -9.97 19.17 33.18
CA PRO A 155 -9.94 19.24 31.72
C PRO A 155 -8.57 19.70 31.21
N THR A 156 -8.14 19.15 30.07
CA THR A 156 -7.00 19.68 29.30
C THR A 156 -7.36 21.02 28.64
N PRO A 157 -6.39 21.84 28.20
CA PRO A 157 -6.69 23.11 27.54
C PRO A 157 -7.65 22.98 26.37
N ILE A 158 -7.49 21.96 25.51
CA ILE A 158 -8.43 21.78 24.40
C ILE A 158 -9.85 21.44 24.90
N GLN A 159 -9.97 20.55 25.89
CA GLN A 159 -11.26 20.18 26.49
C GLN A 159 -11.94 21.38 27.17
N ALA A 160 -11.17 22.22 27.86
CA ALA A 160 -11.69 23.36 28.60
C ALA A 160 -12.44 24.36 27.71
N TYR A 161 -12.03 24.52 26.46
CA TYR A 161 -12.66 25.42 25.50
C TYR A 161 -13.64 24.69 24.56
N SER A 162 -13.33 23.46 24.14
CA SER A 162 -14.20 22.69 23.23
C SER A 162 -15.51 22.25 23.88
N ILE A 163 -15.47 21.81 25.15
CA ILE A 163 -16.67 21.35 25.86
C ILE A 163 -17.77 22.42 25.88
N PRO A 164 -17.53 23.66 26.36
CA PRO A 164 -18.56 24.69 26.36
C PRO A 164 -19.00 25.13 24.95
N ALA A 165 -18.10 25.12 23.95
CA ALA A 165 -18.45 25.44 22.56
C ALA A 165 -19.47 24.44 22.00
N VAL A 166 -19.19 23.15 22.13
CA VAL A 166 -20.07 22.08 21.64
C VAL A 166 -21.37 22.01 22.44
N LEU A 167 -21.34 22.28 23.75
CA LEU A 167 -22.58 22.35 24.57
C LEU A 167 -23.50 23.51 24.15
N LYS A 168 -22.96 24.61 23.62
CA LYS A 168 -23.77 25.68 23.03
C LYS A 168 -24.30 25.34 21.64
N GLY A 169 -23.66 24.39 20.94
CA GLY A 169 -24.08 23.91 19.63
C GLY A 169 -23.38 24.61 18.47
N HIS A 170 -22.21 25.20 18.71
CA HIS A 170 -21.38 25.72 17.64
C HIS A 170 -20.60 24.61 16.96
N ASP A 171 -20.42 24.75 15.65
CA ASP A 171 -19.38 24.04 14.91
C ASP A 171 -17.99 24.38 15.46
N LEU A 172 -17.07 23.42 15.37
CA LEU A 172 -15.78 23.51 16.05
C LEU A 172 -14.63 23.11 15.13
N ILE A 173 -13.61 23.96 15.10
CA ILE A 173 -12.28 23.61 14.60
C ILE A 173 -11.33 23.61 15.79
N ALA A 174 -10.73 22.47 16.07
CA ALA A 174 -9.85 22.23 17.20
C ALA A 174 -8.46 21.81 16.73
N VAL A 175 -7.52 22.76 16.76
CA VAL A 175 -6.12 22.54 16.39
C VAL A 175 -5.31 22.34 17.66
N ALA A 176 -4.92 21.09 17.89
CA ALA A 176 -4.13 20.71 19.06
C ALA A 176 -3.26 19.48 18.76
N GLN A 177 -2.11 19.46 19.42
CA GLN A 177 -1.14 18.37 19.33
C GLN A 177 -1.77 17.01 19.70
N THR A 178 -1.18 15.93 19.22
CA THR A 178 -1.59 14.56 19.58
C THR A 178 -1.36 14.32 21.08
N GLY A 179 -2.22 13.52 21.72
CA GLY A 179 -2.16 13.30 23.18
C GLY A 179 -2.65 14.47 24.06
N SER A 180 -3.25 15.52 23.47
CA SER A 180 -3.86 16.66 24.19
C SER A 180 -5.27 16.39 24.72
N GLY A 181 -5.83 15.21 24.44
CA GLY A 181 -7.17 14.81 24.88
C GLY A 181 -8.33 15.20 23.95
N LYS A 182 -8.07 15.30 22.63
CA LYS A 182 -9.05 15.64 21.57
C LYS A 182 -10.29 14.73 21.58
N THR A 183 -10.11 13.42 21.73
CA THR A 183 -11.20 12.43 21.73
C THR A 183 -12.26 12.71 22.81
N ALA A 184 -11.82 12.97 24.04
CA ALA A 184 -12.73 13.34 25.12
C ALA A 184 -13.32 14.76 24.93
N ALA A 185 -12.63 15.66 24.23
CA ALA A 185 -13.09 17.02 23.97
C ALA A 185 -14.36 17.06 23.10
N PHE A 186 -14.52 16.12 22.15
CA PHE A 186 -15.77 15.99 21.39
C PHE A 186 -16.77 15.02 22.02
N PHE A 187 -16.35 13.87 22.57
CA PHE A 187 -17.32 12.90 23.09
C PHE A 187 -18.05 13.38 24.34
N ILE A 188 -17.36 13.96 25.32
CA ILE A 188 -17.99 14.41 26.57
C ILE A 188 -19.19 15.34 26.33
N PRO A 189 -19.07 16.43 25.55
CA PRO A 189 -20.20 17.34 25.34
C PRO A 189 -21.27 16.75 24.42
N VAL A 190 -20.90 16.00 23.38
CA VAL A 190 -21.85 15.34 22.45
C VAL A 190 -22.72 14.32 23.19
N LEU A 191 -22.09 13.41 23.93
CA LEU A 191 -22.79 12.39 24.70
C LEU A 191 -23.66 13.01 25.79
N SER A 192 -23.18 14.07 26.45
CA SER A 192 -23.96 14.81 27.45
C SER A 192 -25.27 15.36 26.86
N LYS A 193 -25.21 15.98 25.66
CA LYS A 193 -26.40 16.48 24.95
C LYS A 193 -27.35 15.36 24.53
N LEU A 194 -26.81 14.25 24.03
CA LEU A 194 -27.61 13.13 23.55
C LEU A 194 -28.30 12.38 24.69
N MET A 195 -27.60 12.10 25.79
CA MET A 195 -28.14 11.35 26.94
C MET A 195 -29.36 12.03 27.57
N GLY A 196 -29.38 13.37 27.63
CA GLY A 196 -30.54 14.13 28.13
C GLY A 196 -31.83 13.94 27.30
N LYS A 197 -31.73 13.38 26.08
CA LYS A 197 -32.85 13.13 25.16
C LYS A 197 -32.88 11.68 24.65
N ALA A 198 -32.07 10.79 25.21
CA ALA A 198 -31.75 9.54 24.53
C ALA A 198 -32.98 8.63 24.35
N LYS A 199 -33.98 8.62 25.24
CA LYS A 199 -35.25 7.90 25.03
C LYS A 199 -36.03 8.32 23.79
N LYS A 200 -35.86 9.57 23.34
CA LYS A 200 -36.49 10.08 22.12
C LYS A 200 -35.59 9.92 20.89
N LEU A 201 -34.27 9.90 21.10
CA LEU A 201 -33.27 9.97 20.03
C LEU A 201 -32.61 8.64 19.70
N ALA A 202 -32.69 7.63 20.58
CA ALA A 202 -32.02 6.35 20.36
C ALA A 202 -32.52 5.67 19.07
N ALA A 203 -31.62 4.94 18.41
CA ALA A 203 -31.97 4.13 17.26
C ALA A 203 -32.99 3.03 17.64
N PRO A 204 -33.88 2.62 16.71
CA PRO A 204 -34.66 1.40 16.88
C PRO A 204 -33.75 0.25 17.26
N ARG A 205 -34.14 -0.54 18.25
CA ARG A 205 -33.40 -1.74 18.66
C ARG A 205 -34.25 -2.97 18.37
N PRO A 206 -33.63 -4.08 17.97
CA PRO A 206 -34.33 -5.35 18.01
C PRO A 206 -34.78 -5.65 19.45
N ARG A 207 -35.89 -6.37 19.60
CA ARG A 207 -36.22 -6.98 20.89
C ARG A 207 -35.29 -8.17 21.12
N ILE A 208 -34.13 -7.93 21.75
CA ILE A 208 -33.01 -8.88 21.90
C ILE A 208 -33.31 -10.00 22.94
N THR A 209 -34.47 -10.01 23.60
CA THR A 209 -34.74 -10.94 24.70
C THR A 209 -35.22 -12.31 24.22
N GLY A 210 -34.29 -13.15 23.74
CA GLY A 210 -34.46 -14.59 23.58
C GLY A 210 -33.29 -15.29 22.85
N PRO A 211 -33.03 -16.59 23.12
CA PRO A 211 -32.03 -17.40 22.39
C PRO A 211 -32.34 -17.61 20.89
N ASP A 212 -33.47 -17.07 20.40
CA ASP A 212 -33.98 -17.18 19.03
C ASP A 212 -33.70 -15.94 18.14
N PHE A 213 -32.73 -15.09 18.50
CA PHE A 213 -32.40 -13.90 17.72
C PHE A 213 -31.77 -14.24 16.36
N ASP A 214 -32.60 -14.22 15.31
CA ASP A 214 -32.15 -14.31 13.92
C ASP A 214 -31.90 -12.92 13.31
N PHE A 215 -30.65 -12.67 12.90
CA PHE A 215 -30.17 -11.44 12.26
C PHE A 215 -30.92 -11.09 10.96
N ARG A 216 -31.51 -12.09 10.28
CA ARG A 216 -32.24 -11.89 9.01
C ARG A 216 -33.67 -11.40 9.21
N THR A 217 -34.27 -11.68 10.36
CA THR A 217 -35.69 -11.37 10.64
C THR A 217 -35.85 -10.26 11.68
N HIS A 218 -34.86 -10.07 12.55
CA HIS A 218 -34.92 -9.09 13.65
C HIS A 218 -33.91 -7.95 13.51
N GLY A 219 -32.99 -7.99 12.54
CA GLY A 219 -32.00 -6.94 12.33
C GLY A 219 -32.65 -5.59 11.98
N VAL A 220 -32.12 -4.51 12.54
CA VAL A 220 -32.52 -3.13 12.20
C VAL A 220 -31.52 -2.49 11.25
N VAL A 221 -31.97 -1.45 10.54
CA VAL A 221 -31.05 -0.54 9.84
C VAL A 221 -30.38 0.34 10.89
N ALA A 222 -29.05 0.41 10.86
CA ALA A 222 -28.28 1.31 11.71
C ALA A 222 -28.49 2.75 11.25
N GLU A 223 -28.88 3.62 12.19
CA GLU A 223 -29.10 5.05 11.95
C GLU A 223 -28.37 5.89 13.02
N PRO A 224 -27.05 6.08 12.90
CA PRO A 224 -26.26 6.76 13.92
C PRO A 224 -26.64 8.24 14.05
N LEU A 225 -26.57 8.75 15.28
CA LEU A 225 -26.70 10.18 15.61
C LEU A 225 -25.34 10.88 15.53
N VAL A 226 -24.25 10.12 15.72
CA VAL A 226 -22.87 10.60 15.72
C VAL A 226 -22.07 9.75 14.74
N LEU A 227 -21.36 10.41 13.83
CA LEU A 227 -20.40 9.79 12.93
C LEU A 227 -19.02 10.35 13.23
N VAL A 228 -18.06 9.47 13.48
CA VAL A 228 -16.65 9.82 13.64
C VAL A 228 -15.86 9.20 12.49
N ILE A 229 -15.26 10.04 11.66
CA ILE A 229 -14.45 9.64 10.51
C ILE A 229 -12.98 9.77 10.88
N VAL A 230 -12.21 8.72 10.60
CA VAL A 230 -10.79 8.62 10.99
C VAL A 230 -9.94 8.02 9.87
N PRO A 231 -8.66 8.39 9.74
CA PRO A 231 -7.80 7.93 8.64
C PRO A 231 -7.33 6.48 8.78
N THR A 232 -7.17 5.96 10.01
CA THR A 232 -6.58 4.64 10.25
C THR A 232 -7.51 3.71 11.03
N ARG A 233 -7.33 2.41 10.80
CA ARG A 233 -8.11 1.34 11.45
C ARG A 233 -7.82 1.31 12.95
N GLU A 234 -6.57 1.57 13.30
CA GLU A 234 -6.04 1.62 14.66
C GLU A 234 -6.68 2.74 15.48
N LEU A 235 -6.76 3.93 14.90
CA LEU A 235 -7.42 5.07 15.53
C LEU A 235 -8.94 4.81 15.68
N ALA A 236 -9.56 4.11 14.74
CA ALA A 236 -10.99 3.79 14.79
C ALA A 236 -11.36 2.98 16.04
N TYR A 237 -10.66 1.86 16.31
CA TYR A 237 -11.01 1.05 17.48
C TYR A 237 -10.57 1.70 18.80
N GLN A 238 -9.53 2.54 18.79
CA GLN A 238 -9.13 3.32 19.95
C GLN A 238 -10.20 4.34 20.36
N ILE A 239 -10.76 5.06 19.39
CA ILE A 239 -11.87 5.99 19.63
C ILE A 239 -13.13 5.21 20.04
N PHE A 240 -13.34 4.02 19.49
CA PHE A 240 -14.41 3.12 19.92
C PHE A 240 -14.27 2.68 21.39
N ASP A 241 -13.06 2.39 21.87
CA ASP A 241 -12.81 2.08 23.28
C ASP A 241 -13.13 3.27 24.20
N GLU A 242 -12.77 4.49 23.81
CA GLU A 242 -13.17 5.71 24.55
C GLU A 242 -14.69 5.91 24.52
N ALA A 243 -15.34 5.66 23.39
CA ALA A 243 -16.79 5.72 23.28
C ALA A 243 -17.46 4.68 24.19
N ARG A 244 -16.94 3.46 24.29
CA ARG A 244 -17.43 2.40 25.21
C ARG A 244 -17.37 2.86 26.67
N ARG A 245 -16.27 3.49 27.09
CA ARG A 245 -16.10 4.05 28.44
C ARG A 245 -17.12 5.15 28.71
N LEU A 246 -17.23 6.13 27.83
CA LEU A 246 -18.11 7.28 28.06
C LEU A 246 -19.60 6.94 27.92
N CYS A 247 -19.95 5.88 27.19
CA CYS A 247 -21.31 5.35 27.07
C CYS A 247 -21.68 4.30 28.14
N TYR A 248 -20.77 3.93 29.05
CA TYR A 248 -21.04 2.95 30.10
C TYR A 248 -22.29 3.34 30.92
N ARG A 249 -23.17 2.36 31.20
CA ARG A 249 -24.47 2.53 31.87
C ARG A 249 -25.45 3.50 31.19
N SER A 250 -25.16 3.90 29.95
CA SER A 250 -26.09 4.66 29.13
C SER A 250 -26.82 3.74 28.15
N MET A 251 -27.89 4.29 27.59
CA MET A 251 -28.61 3.66 26.48
C MET A 251 -27.98 3.92 25.12
N LEU A 252 -26.88 4.67 24.98
CA LEU A 252 -26.25 4.91 23.68
C LEU A 252 -25.33 3.75 23.31
N ARG A 253 -25.44 3.25 22.08
CA ARG A 253 -24.67 2.10 21.60
C ARG A 253 -23.62 2.52 20.56
N PRO A 254 -22.33 2.50 20.91
CA PRO A 254 -21.27 2.72 19.94
C PRO A 254 -21.01 1.47 19.09
N CYS A 255 -20.60 1.67 17.83
CA CYS A 255 -20.11 0.67 16.89
C CYS A 255 -18.88 1.21 16.15
N VAL A 256 -18.04 0.29 15.65
CA VAL A 256 -16.86 0.62 14.86
C VAL A 256 -16.81 -0.19 13.58
N VAL A 257 -16.45 0.45 12.47
CA VAL A 257 -16.34 -0.19 11.15
C VAL A 257 -15.04 0.21 10.44
N TYR A 258 -14.28 -0.79 10.00
CA TYR A 258 -12.98 -0.57 9.34
C TYR A 258 -12.61 -1.72 8.42
N GLY A 259 -11.79 -1.44 7.40
CA GLY A 259 -11.30 -2.44 6.43
C GLY A 259 -10.40 -3.52 7.07
N GLY A 260 -10.19 -4.64 6.37
CA GLY A 260 -9.30 -5.72 6.85
C GLY A 260 -9.81 -6.59 8.00
N GLY A 261 -10.83 -6.15 8.74
CA GLY A 261 -11.57 -7.00 9.69
C GLY A 261 -12.80 -7.68 9.06
N PRO A 262 -13.35 -8.76 9.67
CA PRO A 262 -14.46 -9.53 9.11
C PRO A 262 -15.71 -8.67 8.91
N SER A 263 -16.10 -8.47 7.65
CA SER A 263 -17.26 -7.64 7.29
C SER A 263 -18.55 -8.14 7.97
N LYS A 264 -18.72 -9.46 8.07
CA LYS A 264 -19.90 -10.07 8.68
C LYS A 264 -20.11 -9.67 10.15
N SER A 265 -19.08 -9.71 10.99
CA SER A 265 -19.26 -9.39 12.41
C SER A 265 -19.60 -7.89 12.58
N GLN A 266 -18.97 -7.00 11.81
CA GLN A 266 -19.29 -5.58 11.81
C GLN A 266 -20.73 -5.30 11.35
N MET A 267 -21.21 -5.98 10.30
CA MET A 267 -22.61 -5.90 9.87
C MET A 267 -23.58 -6.41 10.94
N ASP A 268 -23.24 -7.52 11.60
CA ASP A 268 -24.08 -8.11 12.65
C ASP A 268 -24.14 -7.19 13.89
N GLU A 269 -23.06 -6.47 14.20
CA GLU A 269 -23.05 -5.43 15.23
C GLU A 269 -23.88 -4.21 14.86
N LEU A 270 -23.89 -3.78 13.60
CA LEU A 270 -24.77 -2.70 13.12
C LEU A 270 -26.25 -3.08 13.17
N ARG A 271 -26.59 -4.34 12.82
CA ARG A 271 -27.96 -4.86 12.86
C ARG A 271 -28.59 -4.92 14.25
N LYS A 272 -27.78 -4.82 15.31
CA LYS A 272 -28.25 -4.68 16.70
C LYS A 272 -28.64 -3.24 17.06
N GLY A 273 -28.41 -2.29 16.15
CA GLY A 273 -28.60 -0.86 16.35
C GLY A 273 -27.28 -0.14 16.63
N CYS A 274 -27.20 1.12 16.21
CA CYS A 274 -26.01 1.95 16.35
C CYS A 274 -26.44 3.41 16.57
N ASP A 275 -25.98 4.02 17.66
CA ASP A 275 -26.20 5.43 17.97
C ASP A 275 -24.96 6.28 17.67
N ILE A 276 -23.77 5.69 17.79
CA ILE A 276 -22.46 6.33 17.55
C ILE A 276 -21.66 5.41 16.65
N LEU A 277 -21.33 5.86 15.44
CA LEU A 277 -20.56 5.09 14.47
C LEU A 277 -19.17 5.70 14.32
N ILE A 278 -18.14 4.90 14.54
CA ILE A 278 -16.75 5.26 14.25
C ILE A 278 -16.30 4.46 13.04
N GLY A 279 -15.64 5.07 12.05
CA GLY A 279 -15.11 4.27 10.95
C GLY A 279 -14.15 4.96 9.99
N THR A 280 -13.49 4.12 9.21
CA THR A 280 -12.59 4.54 8.12
C THR A 280 -13.38 4.75 6.82
N PRO A 281 -13.04 5.74 5.96
CA PRO A 281 -13.81 6.09 4.77
C PRO A 281 -14.25 4.91 3.88
N GLY A 282 -13.31 4.08 3.43
CA GLY A 282 -13.64 2.96 2.53
C GLY A 282 -14.69 1.97 3.08
N ARG A 283 -14.60 1.60 4.37
CA ARG A 283 -15.59 0.69 4.99
C ARG A 283 -16.92 1.40 5.26
N LEU A 284 -16.90 2.69 5.57
CA LEU A 284 -18.12 3.49 5.70
C LEU A 284 -18.85 3.52 4.36
N ASN A 285 -18.16 3.80 3.24
CA ASN A 285 -18.77 3.81 1.90
C ASN A 285 -19.34 2.44 1.50
N ASP A 286 -18.63 1.34 1.74
CA ASP A 286 -19.16 -0.02 1.50
C ASP A 286 -20.49 -0.27 2.24
N PHE A 287 -20.60 0.21 3.49
CA PHE A 287 -21.80 -0.01 4.29
C PHE A 287 -22.91 1.00 4.03
N ILE A 288 -22.57 2.26 3.70
CA ILE A 288 -23.54 3.28 3.25
C ILE A 288 -24.19 2.86 1.93
N GLY A 289 -23.43 2.23 1.02
CA GLY A 289 -23.96 1.65 -0.22
C GLY A 289 -25.00 0.54 0.02
N LYS A 290 -25.02 -0.06 1.21
CA LYS A 290 -26.01 -1.07 1.64
C LYS A 290 -27.12 -0.38 2.42
N SER A 291 -28.08 0.20 1.72
CA SER A 291 -29.19 0.99 2.30
C SER A 291 -30.06 0.24 3.32
N ASN A 292 -30.05 -1.09 3.31
CA ASN A 292 -30.73 -1.94 4.30
C ASN A 292 -29.87 -2.25 5.54
N LEU A 293 -28.67 -1.71 5.64
CA LEU A 293 -27.73 -1.91 6.73
C LEU A 293 -27.44 -0.60 7.47
N LEU A 294 -27.03 0.45 6.75
CA LEU A 294 -26.61 1.74 7.33
C LEU A 294 -27.26 2.91 6.59
N SER A 295 -27.76 3.87 7.36
CA SER A 295 -28.41 5.09 6.87
C SER A 295 -27.98 6.28 7.71
N LEU A 296 -27.45 7.34 7.10
CA LEU A 296 -26.97 8.55 7.79
C LEU A 296 -28.06 9.62 7.99
N LYS A 297 -29.34 9.29 7.72
CA LYS A 297 -30.46 10.25 7.74
C LYS A 297 -30.77 10.89 9.10
N ARG A 298 -30.19 10.40 10.20
CA ARG A 298 -30.44 10.90 11.56
C ARG A 298 -29.22 11.55 12.18
N LEU A 299 -28.19 11.78 11.37
CA LEU A 299 -26.92 12.30 11.83
C LEU A 299 -27.08 13.73 12.36
N LYS A 300 -26.68 13.94 13.61
CA LYS A 300 -26.67 15.25 14.29
C LYS A 300 -25.27 15.79 14.50
N TYR A 301 -24.28 14.91 14.56
CA TYR A 301 -22.89 15.28 14.78
C TYR A 301 -21.99 14.53 13.81
N THR A 302 -21.21 15.27 13.06
CA THR A 302 -20.12 14.72 12.22
C THR A 302 -18.79 15.20 12.77
N ILE A 303 -17.94 14.25 13.17
CA ILE A 303 -16.64 14.51 13.76
C ILE A 303 -15.58 13.95 12.82
N ILE A 304 -14.62 14.78 12.46
CA ILE A 304 -13.49 14.44 11.61
C ILE A 304 -12.24 14.57 12.48
N ASP A 305 -11.61 13.44 12.83
CA ASP A 305 -10.40 13.42 13.66
C ASP A 305 -9.17 13.10 12.80
N GLU A 306 -8.06 13.78 13.09
CA GLU A 306 -6.87 13.85 12.21
C GLU A 306 -7.25 14.29 10.78
N ALA A 307 -7.94 15.44 10.68
CA ALA A 307 -8.49 15.96 9.42
C ALA A 307 -7.43 16.26 8.34
N ASP A 308 -6.24 16.69 8.75
CA ASP A 308 -5.08 16.90 7.87
C ASP A 308 -4.67 15.63 7.14
N GLU A 309 -4.79 14.48 7.81
CA GLU A 309 -4.45 13.16 7.26
C GLU A 309 -5.52 12.62 6.31
N LEU A 310 -6.80 12.92 6.58
CA LEU A 310 -7.93 12.49 5.75
C LEU A 310 -8.01 13.24 4.41
N LEU A 311 -7.33 14.37 4.28
CA LEU A 311 -7.39 15.27 3.12
C LEU A 311 -6.23 15.10 2.14
N HIS A 312 -5.41 14.06 2.28
CA HIS A 312 -4.50 13.65 1.22
C HIS A 312 -5.27 13.14 -0.01
N ALA A 313 -4.77 13.45 -1.22
CA ALA A 313 -5.45 13.37 -2.51
C ALA A 313 -6.15 12.03 -2.84
N ASP A 314 -5.77 10.93 -2.19
CA ASP A 314 -6.33 9.59 -2.42
C ASP A 314 -7.75 9.40 -1.83
N TRP A 315 -8.18 10.24 -0.86
CA TRP A 315 -9.41 10.02 -0.09
C TRP A 315 -10.51 11.06 -0.33
N GLU A 316 -10.24 12.13 -1.08
CA GLU A 316 -11.15 13.27 -1.21
C GLU A 316 -12.51 12.89 -1.81
N GLN A 317 -12.55 11.98 -2.79
CA GLN A 317 -13.79 11.49 -3.40
C GLN A 317 -14.60 10.63 -2.44
N GLU A 318 -13.95 9.68 -1.77
CA GLU A 318 -14.59 8.80 -0.78
C GLU A 318 -15.12 9.60 0.41
N PHE A 319 -14.32 10.54 0.90
CA PHE A 319 -14.65 11.40 2.02
C PHE A 319 -15.76 12.39 1.67
N SER A 320 -15.68 13.01 0.49
CA SER A 320 -16.75 13.87 -0.02
C SER A 320 -18.05 13.09 -0.14
N SER A 321 -18.03 11.84 -0.63
CA SER A 321 -19.22 10.96 -0.73
C SER A 321 -19.87 10.65 0.61
N ILE A 322 -19.10 10.56 1.70
CA ILE A 322 -19.64 10.34 3.05
C ILE A 322 -20.32 11.61 3.55
N LEU A 323 -19.70 12.77 3.30
CA LEU A 323 -20.22 14.07 3.71
C LEU A 323 -21.43 14.53 2.88
N THR A 324 -21.49 14.23 1.57
CA THR A 324 -22.71 14.43 0.74
C THR A 324 -23.72 13.32 0.93
N GLY A 325 -23.32 12.09 1.26
CA GLY A 325 -24.24 11.03 1.68
C GLY A 325 -25.00 11.36 2.97
N ALA A 326 -24.50 12.33 3.75
CA ALA A 326 -25.17 12.92 4.91
C ALA A 326 -26.22 14.00 4.52
N ASP A 327 -26.35 14.38 3.25
CA ASP A 327 -27.29 15.41 2.70
C ASP A 327 -28.79 15.05 2.84
N ALA A 328 -29.13 14.07 3.67
CA ALA A 328 -30.51 13.88 4.11
C ALA A 328 -30.91 14.81 5.27
N ASN A 329 -29.98 15.56 5.86
CA ASN A 329 -30.26 16.55 6.90
C ASN A 329 -29.81 17.96 6.48
N GLU A 330 -30.67 18.67 5.74
CA GLU A 330 -30.71 20.15 5.72
C GLU A 330 -31.27 20.72 7.04
N ASP A 331 -31.21 19.94 8.13
CA ASP A 331 -31.70 20.35 9.44
C ASP A 331 -30.71 21.37 10.02
N ALA A 332 -31.22 22.55 10.39
CA ALA A 332 -30.46 23.63 11.04
C ALA A 332 -29.86 23.26 12.42
N ASP A 333 -29.90 21.98 12.82
CA ASP A 333 -29.39 21.45 14.09
C ASP A 333 -28.22 20.45 13.97
N HIS A 334 -27.68 20.24 12.76
CA HIS A 334 -26.46 19.45 12.54
C HIS A 334 -25.21 20.24 12.96
N CYS A 335 -24.26 19.58 13.62
CA CYS A 335 -23.01 20.19 14.08
C CYS A 335 -21.77 19.44 13.56
N TYR A 336 -20.89 20.18 12.89
CA TYR A 336 -19.62 19.69 12.37
C TYR A 336 -18.46 20.02 13.31
N MET A 337 -17.56 19.05 13.51
CA MET A 337 -16.37 19.24 14.32
C MET A 337 -15.14 18.67 13.61
N MET A 338 -14.10 19.48 13.47
CA MET A 338 -12.82 19.09 12.88
C MET A 338 -11.72 19.16 13.95
N PHE A 339 -10.99 18.06 14.12
CA PHE A 339 -9.86 17.94 15.02
C PHE A 339 -8.61 17.60 14.23
N SER A 340 -7.53 18.34 14.47
CA SER A 340 -6.29 18.19 13.70
C SER A 340 -5.07 18.66 14.49
N ALA A 341 -3.89 18.13 14.16
CA ALA A 341 -2.63 18.63 14.69
C ALA A 341 -2.10 19.84 13.90
N THR A 342 -2.39 19.87 12.60
CA THR A 342 -2.06 20.98 11.68
C THR A 342 -3.33 21.57 11.04
N PHE A 343 -3.23 22.70 10.35
CA PHE A 343 -4.40 23.32 9.71
C PHE A 343 -4.03 23.94 8.36
N ASN A 344 -3.62 23.07 7.43
CA ASN A 344 -3.20 23.42 6.07
C ASN A 344 -4.34 24.01 5.20
N LYS A 345 -3.99 24.39 3.96
CA LYS A 345 -4.92 24.96 2.98
C LYS A 345 -6.12 24.04 2.69
N GLU A 346 -5.88 22.74 2.64
CA GLU A 346 -6.88 21.71 2.37
C GLU A 346 -7.89 21.63 3.54
N CYS A 347 -7.40 21.62 4.79
CA CYS A 347 -8.26 21.69 5.98
C CYS A 347 -9.12 22.97 5.98
N ARG A 348 -8.54 24.11 5.57
CA ARG A 348 -9.27 25.38 5.45
C ARG A 348 -10.38 25.31 4.42
N GLN A 349 -10.11 24.72 3.25
CA GLN A 349 -11.11 24.55 2.19
C GLN A 349 -12.25 23.62 2.65
N LEU A 350 -11.92 22.52 3.32
CA LEU A 350 -12.92 21.63 3.89
C LEU A 350 -13.79 22.34 4.93
N ALA A 351 -13.17 23.09 5.83
CA ALA A 351 -13.88 23.87 6.84
C ALA A 351 -14.83 24.89 6.21
N ARG A 352 -14.38 25.64 5.19
CA ARG A 352 -15.21 26.60 4.45
C ARG A 352 -16.40 25.94 3.74
N LYS A 353 -16.25 24.69 3.31
CA LYS A 353 -17.29 23.95 2.57
C LYS A 353 -18.39 23.39 3.47
N TYR A 354 -18.05 22.91 4.66
CA TYR A 354 -18.98 22.14 5.50
C TYR A 354 -19.36 22.79 6.85
N LEU A 355 -18.51 23.65 7.42
CA LEU A 355 -18.78 24.26 8.73
C LEU A 355 -19.50 25.60 8.57
N ALA A 356 -20.34 25.94 9.55
CA ALA A 356 -21.01 27.23 9.62
C ALA A 356 -20.02 28.40 9.70
N ALA A 357 -20.40 29.56 9.16
CA ALA A 357 -19.55 30.76 9.15
C ALA A 357 -19.21 31.28 10.56
N ASP A 358 -20.04 30.97 11.57
CA ASP A 358 -19.88 31.35 12.97
C ASP A 358 -19.26 30.24 13.84
N HIS A 359 -18.58 29.27 13.23
CA HIS A 359 -17.85 28.22 13.94
C HIS A 359 -16.82 28.79 14.94
N VAL A 360 -16.53 28.01 15.98
CA VAL A 360 -15.50 28.32 16.97
C VAL A 360 -14.19 27.68 16.52
N ARG A 361 -13.12 28.46 16.40
CA ARG A 361 -11.77 27.94 16.13
C ARG A 361 -10.91 28.04 17.40
N ILE A 362 -10.41 26.91 17.88
CA ILE A 362 -9.57 26.79 19.08
C ILE A 362 -8.20 26.29 18.65
N ARG A 363 -7.16 27.07 18.94
CA ARG A 363 -5.76 26.72 18.69
C ARG A 363 -4.98 26.64 20.02
N ILE A 364 -4.33 25.51 20.26
CA ILE A 364 -3.48 25.28 21.43
C ILE A 364 -2.01 25.39 21.02
N GLY A 365 -1.34 26.48 21.41
CA GLY A 365 0.03 26.76 20.97
C GLY A 365 0.12 27.15 19.48
N ARG A 366 1.31 27.00 18.89
CA ARG A 366 1.54 27.15 17.44
C ARG A 366 1.17 25.83 16.75
N ALA A 367 0.49 25.90 15.61
CA ALA A 367 0.20 24.70 14.81
C ALA A 367 1.51 24.05 14.34
N GLY A 368 1.58 22.71 14.36
CA GLY A 368 2.81 21.98 14.01
C GLY A 368 3.98 22.15 14.98
N SER A 369 3.76 22.66 16.20
CA SER A 369 4.79 22.68 17.26
C SER A 369 4.91 21.34 18.00
N THR A 370 6.08 21.09 18.60
CA THR A 370 6.31 19.89 19.43
C THR A 370 5.82 20.09 20.86
N HIS A 371 5.56 18.97 21.55
CA HIS A 371 5.14 19.01 22.94
C HIS A 371 6.33 19.35 23.86
N ILE A 372 6.15 20.33 24.75
CA ILE A 372 7.21 20.86 25.63
C ILE A 372 7.83 19.81 26.58
N ASN A 373 7.12 18.72 26.87
CA ASN A 373 7.64 17.64 27.72
C ASN A 373 8.40 16.56 26.93
N ILE A 374 8.63 16.72 25.62
CA ILE A 374 9.47 15.82 24.83
C ILE A 374 10.90 16.35 24.84
N GLN A 375 11.83 15.58 25.38
CA GLN A 375 13.25 15.81 25.19
C GLN A 375 13.68 15.17 23.87
N GLN A 376 14.28 15.96 22.99
CA GLN A 376 14.66 15.57 21.63
C GLN A 376 16.18 15.48 21.53
N GLN A 377 16.69 14.37 21.00
CA GLN A 377 18.11 14.15 20.75
C GLN A 377 18.33 13.75 19.30
N ILE A 378 19.17 14.48 18.57
CA ILE A 378 19.54 14.16 17.20
C ILE A 378 20.96 13.60 17.20
N VAL A 379 21.14 12.41 16.63
CA VAL A 379 22.41 11.69 16.62
C VAL A 379 22.83 11.47 15.17
N TYR A 380 24.00 11.97 14.79
CA TYR A 380 24.58 11.67 13.49
C TYR A 380 25.05 10.21 13.43
N VAL A 381 24.61 9.46 12.42
CA VAL A 381 24.96 8.05 12.23
C VAL A 381 25.18 7.77 10.76
N ASN A 382 26.30 7.11 10.42
CA ASN A 382 26.50 6.60 9.07
C ASN A 382 25.46 5.51 8.76
N PHE A 383 24.95 5.48 7.53
CA PHE A 383 23.86 4.59 7.11
C PHE A 383 24.08 3.11 7.51
N GLU A 384 25.30 2.60 7.30
CA GLU A 384 25.69 1.21 7.62
C GLU A 384 25.66 0.88 9.13
N LEU A 385 25.77 1.89 9.99
CA LEU A 385 25.85 1.73 11.44
C LEU A 385 24.50 1.90 12.15
N LYS A 386 23.41 2.22 11.42
CA LYS A 386 22.11 2.49 12.03
C LYS A 386 21.60 1.34 12.89
N LYS A 387 21.64 0.10 12.41
CA LYS A 387 21.20 -1.10 13.17
C LYS A 387 21.98 -1.27 14.48
N LYS A 388 23.30 -1.11 14.41
CA LYS A 388 24.17 -1.18 15.59
C LYS A 388 23.88 -0.05 16.57
N CYS A 389 23.75 1.19 16.07
CA CYS A 389 23.42 2.35 16.88
C CYS A 389 22.07 2.18 17.59
N LEU A 390 21.05 1.67 16.88
CA LEU A 390 19.74 1.36 17.46
C LEU A 390 19.87 0.35 18.62
N TYR A 391 20.59 -0.75 18.41
CA TYR A 391 20.80 -1.76 19.45
C TYR A 391 21.54 -1.20 20.67
N ASP A 392 22.65 -0.49 20.45
CA ASP A 392 23.46 0.12 21.51
C ASP A 392 22.63 1.16 22.30
N LEU A 393 21.81 1.95 21.61
CA LEU A 393 20.88 2.91 22.21
C LEU A 393 19.86 2.20 23.11
N LEU A 394 19.20 1.16 22.62
CA LEU A 394 18.21 0.38 23.38
C LEU A 394 18.82 -0.28 24.63
N LEU A 395 20.07 -0.75 24.56
CA LEU A 395 20.76 -1.35 25.72
C LEU A 395 21.36 -0.32 26.70
N SER A 396 21.59 0.90 26.23
CA SER A 396 22.11 1.99 27.08
C SER A 396 21.06 2.53 28.06
N MET A 397 19.78 2.30 27.77
CA MET A 397 18.66 2.76 28.58
C MET A 397 17.95 1.60 29.28
N PRO A 398 17.24 1.86 30.40
CA PRO A 398 16.37 0.87 30.99
C PRO A 398 15.29 0.40 30.00
N PRO A 399 14.87 -0.88 30.06
CA PRO A 399 13.79 -1.40 29.24
C PRO A 399 12.53 -0.54 29.37
N ALA A 400 12.07 -0.04 28.24
CA ALA A 400 10.92 0.84 28.17
C ALA A 400 10.20 0.63 26.85
N ARG A 401 8.90 0.95 26.84
CA ARG A 401 8.13 0.91 25.60
C ARG A 401 8.66 1.94 24.62
N THR A 402 9.13 1.44 23.49
CA THR A 402 9.85 2.21 22.49
C THR A 402 9.20 2.00 21.13
N LEU A 403 8.83 3.10 20.49
CA LEU A 403 8.27 3.10 19.14
C LEU A 403 9.37 3.51 18.15
N ILE A 404 9.67 2.66 17.18
CA ILE A 404 10.79 2.81 16.25
C ILE A 404 10.22 3.07 14.85
N PHE A 405 10.44 4.26 14.31
CA PHE A 405 9.97 4.66 12.99
C PHE A 405 11.01 4.40 11.91
N VAL A 406 10.56 3.72 10.86
CA VAL A 406 11.30 3.48 9.61
C VAL A 406 10.50 4.04 8.43
N ASN A 407 11.15 4.29 7.30
CA ASN A 407 10.47 4.87 6.14
C ASN A 407 9.84 3.80 5.21
N THR A 408 10.38 2.58 5.16
CA THR A 408 9.90 1.52 4.27
C THR A 408 9.40 0.31 5.04
N LYS A 409 8.51 -0.46 4.41
CA LYS A 409 7.94 -1.69 4.99
C LYS A 409 9.01 -2.77 5.15
N LEU A 410 9.85 -2.94 4.13
CA LEU A 410 10.99 -3.85 4.17
C LEU A 410 11.95 -3.52 5.31
N GLU A 411 12.28 -2.25 5.55
CA GLU A 411 13.14 -1.88 6.67
C GLU A 411 12.46 -2.17 8.02
N ALA A 412 11.12 -2.13 8.10
CA ALA A 412 10.41 -2.49 9.32
C ALA A 412 10.63 -3.96 9.68
N ASP A 413 10.49 -4.84 8.69
CA ASP A 413 10.74 -6.28 8.84
C ASP A 413 12.21 -6.56 9.16
N LEU A 414 13.14 -5.94 8.43
CA LEU A 414 14.58 -6.15 8.64
C LEU A 414 15.07 -5.66 10.00
N VAL A 415 14.49 -4.57 10.53
CA VAL A 415 14.84 -4.05 11.86
C VAL A 415 14.21 -4.92 12.95
N ASP A 416 12.96 -5.35 12.79
CA ASP A 416 12.29 -6.25 13.73
C ASP A 416 13.04 -7.60 13.84
N ASP A 417 13.35 -8.22 12.71
CA ASP A 417 14.14 -9.45 12.66
C ASP A 417 15.52 -9.29 13.31
N PHE A 418 16.18 -8.16 13.08
CA PHE A 418 17.49 -7.88 13.68
C PHE A 418 17.39 -7.77 15.21
N LEU A 419 16.39 -7.05 15.73
CA LEU A 419 16.19 -6.88 17.17
C LEU A 419 15.81 -8.21 17.84
N TYR A 420 14.90 -8.96 17.22
CA TYR A 420 14.48 -10.28 17.67
C TYR A 420 15.67 -11.25 17.76
N ASN A 421 16.49 -11.34 16.71
CA ASN A 421 17.68 -12.19 16.70
C ASN A 421 18.78 -11.69 17.67
N LYS A 422 18.74 -10.44 18.10
CA LYS A 422 19.59 -9.91 19.19
C LYS A 422 19.00 -10.12 20.59
N GLY A 423 17.89 -10.85 20.69
CA GLY A 423 17.26 -11.23 21.96
C GLY A 423 16.45 -10.10 22.60
N LEU A 424 16.00 -9.13 21.80
CA LEU A 424 15.11 -8.06 22.25
C LEU A 424 13.65 -8.37 21.85
N PRO A 425 12.68 -8.11 22.73
CA PRO A 425 11.27 -8.41 22.49
C PRO A 425 10.63 -7.34 21.60
N SER A 426 10.72 -7.53 20.29
CA SER A 426 10.18 -6.64 19.25
C SER A 426 9.01 -7.24 18.48
N THR A 427 8.22 -6.34 17.88
CA THR A 427 7.18 -6.64 16.91
C THR A 427 7.12 -5.49 15.90
N SER A 428 6.42 -5.68 14.77
CA SER A 428 6.36 -4.70 13.69
C SER A 428 4.93 -4.43 13.20
N ILE A 429 4.72 -3.24 12.65
CA ILE A 429 3.45 -2.81 12.05
C ILE A 429 3.67 -1.98 10.78
N HIS A 430 3.15 -2.48 9.66
CA HIS A 430 3.10 -1.78 8.37
C HIS A 430 1.90 -2.27 7.54
N SER A 431 1.69 -1.70 6.36
CA SER A 431 0.50 -2.00 5.56
C SER A 431 0.44 -3.42 4.98
N ASP A 432 1.58 -4.11 4.87
CA ASP A 432 1.67 -5.45 4.27
C ASP A 432 1.46 -6.56 5.31
N ARG A 433 1.48 -6.20 6.60
CA ARG A 433 1.00 -7.08 7.68
C ARG A 433 -0.51 -7.21 7.58
N THR A 434 -1.02 -8.43 7.82
CA THR A 434 -2.48 -8.63 7.82
C THR A 434 -3.12 -7.85 8.97
N GLN A 435 -4.41 -7.54 8.86
CA GLN A 435 -5.09 -6.76 9.91
C GLN A 435 -5.02 -7.43 11.29
N ARG A 436 -5.03 -8.76 11.33
CA ARG A 436 -4.89 -9.52 12.57
C ARG A 436 -3.53 -9.30 13.21
N GLU A 437 -2.46 -9.44 12.42
CA GLU A 437 -1.09 -9.22 12.88
C GLU A 437 -0.89 -7.79 13.40
N ARG A 438 -1.49 -6.80 12.74
CA ARG A 438 -1.47 -5.40 13.19
C ARG A 438 -2.17 -5.21 14.55
N GLU A 439 -3.34 -5.81 14.74
CA GLU A 439 -4.07 -5.77 16.02
C GLU A 439 -3.30 -6.50 17.13
N ASP A 440 -2.66 -7.62 16.82
CA ASP A 440 -1.87 -8.41 17.77
C ASP A 440 -0.54 -7.71 18.13
N ALA A 441 0.16 -7.11 17.17
CA ALA A 441 1.35 -6.29 17.41
C ALA A 441 1.04 -5.10 18.35
N ILE A 442 -0.09 -4.41 18.13
CA ILE A 442 -0.51 -3.33 19.02
C ILE A 442 -0.91 -3.86 20.39
N ARG A 443 -1.58 -5.02 20.46
CA ARG A 443 -1.92 -5.67 21.74
C ARG A 443 -0.66 -5.99 22.53
N ALA A 444 0.32 -6.66 21.91
CA ALA A 444 1.60 -7.04 22.51
C ALA A 444 2.41 -5.81 22.95
N PHE A 445 2.42 -4.74 22.15
CA PHE A 445 3.05 -3.47 22.53
C PHE A 445 2.32 -2.77 23.68
N ARG A 446 0.99 -2.85 23.73
CA ARG A 446 0.17 -2.27 24.80
C ARG A 446 0.28 -3.06 26.11
N THR A 447 0.37 -4.39 26.06
CA THR A 447 0.58 -5.28 27.22
C THR A 447 2.03 -5.28 27.69
N ALA A 448 2.95 -4.77 26.86
CA ALA A 448 4.40 -4.81 27.06
C ALA A 448 5.00 -6.23 27.00
N GLU A 449 4.30 -7.17 26.36
CA GLU A 449 4.85 -8.46 25.93
C GLU A 449 5.94 -8.24 24.87
N ALA A 450 5.68 -7.34 23.91
CA ALA A 450 6.65 -6.85 22.92
C ALA A 450 6.81 -5.33 23.04
N PRO A 451 7.62 -4.83 24.00
CA PRO A 451 7.75 -3.39 24.26
C PRO A 451 8.50 -2.60 23.17
N LEU A 452 9.03 -3.25 22.13
CA LEU A 452 9.62 -2.57 20.98
C LEU A 452 8.70 -2.72 19.77
N LEU A 453 8.14 -1.62 19.27
CA LEU A 453 7.28 -1.64 18.08
C LEU A 453 7.98 -0.92 16.92
N VAL A 454 8.32 -1.65 15.87
CA VAL A 454 8.87 -1.09 14.63
C VAL A 454 7.72 -0.74 13.68
N ALA A 455 7.64 0.49 13.22
CA ALA A 455 6.50 0.98 12.46
C ALA A 455 6.89 1.87 11.28
N THR A 456 6.13 1.80 10.20
CA THR A 456 6.14 2.85 9.18
C THR A 456 5.28 4.03 9.63
N ALA A 457 5.57 5.22 9.11
CA ALA A 457 4.83 6.46 9.37
C ALA A 457 3.30 6.25 9.34
N VAL A 458 2.78 5.82 8.19
CA VAL A 458 1.34 5.64 7.94
C VAL A 458 0.68 4.70 8.96
N SER A 459 1.36 3.63 9.35
CA SER A 459 0.81 2.60 10.24
C SER A 459 0.81 2.97 11.72
N ALA A 460 1.64 3.92 12.15
CA ALA A 460 1.69 4.39 13.53
C ALA A 460 0.98 5.75 13.77
N ARG A 461 0.40 6.36 12.72
CA ARG A 461 -0.47 7.55 12.88
C ARG A 461 -1.72 7.20 13.70
N GLY A 462 -2.16 8.14 14.54
CA GLY A 462 -3.31 7.96 15.44
C GLY A 462 -3.11 7.01 16.63
N LEU A 463 -2.07 6.17 16.64
CA LEU A 463 -1.79 5.21 17.71
C LEU A 463 -1.63 5.91 19.08
N ASP A 464 -2.48 5.54 20.05
CA ASP A 464 -2.45 5.94 21.46
C ASP A 464 -2.16 4.75 22.35
N VAL A 465 -0.87 4.48 22.48
CA VAL A 465 -0.37 3.49 23.42
C VAL A 465 0.18 4.21 24.65
N LYS A 466 -0.21 3.70 25.81
CA LYS A 466 0.21 4.23 27.11
C LYS A 466 1.72 4.12 27.29
N ASN A 467 2.31 5.14 27.92
CA ASN A 467 3.71 5.16 28.34
C ASN A 467 4.68 4.71 27.24
N VAL A 468 4.48 5.16 25.99
CA VAL A 468 5.61 5.18 25.04
C VAL A 468 6.61 6.14 25.66
N MET A 469 7.66 5.61 26.26
CA MET A 469 8.67 6.40 26.97
C MET A 469 9.69 6.97 25.98
N HIS A 470 9.89 6.25 24.88
CA HIS A 470 10.89 6.58 23.88
C HIS A 470 10.33 6.43 22.48
N VAL A 471 10.55 7.44 21.64
CA VAL A 471 10.36 7.35 20.19
C VAL A 471 11.73 7.39 19.53
N ILE A 472 12.01 6.45 18.64
CA ILE A 472 13.22 6.43 17.84
C ILE A 472 12.84 6.67 16.38
N ASN A 473 13.28 7.76 15.78
CA ASN A 473 13.27 7.88 14.33
C ASN A 473 14.53 7.20 13.81
N TYR A 474 14.43 5.91 13.49
CA TYR A 474 15.52 5.17 12.84
C TYR A 474 15.80 5.76 11.46
N ASP A 475 14.73 6.09 10.74
CA ASP A 475 14.78 6.99 9.59
C ASP A 475 14.01 8.27 9.89
N LEU A 476 14.63 9.43 9.65
CA LEU A 476 13.91 10.69 9.60
C LEU A 476 12.93 10.71 8.40
N PRO A 477 11.76 11.36 8.52
CA PRO A 477 10.87 11.55 7.38
C PRO A 477 11.55 12.42 6.32
N SER A 478 11.31 12.13 5.04
CA SER A 478 11.78 12.96 3.94
C SER A 478 10.89 14.19 3.75
N ALA A 479 11.43 15.27 3.18
CA ALA A 479 10.64 16.45 2.82
C ALA A 479 9.44 16.11 1.92
N ASP A 480 9.61 15.16 0.99
CA ASP A 480 8.57 14.71 0.06
C ASP A 480 7.45 13.88 0.71
N HIS A 481 7.64 13.40 1.94
CA HIS A 481 6.71 12.53 2.66
C HIS A 481 6.32 13.13 4.02
N GLY A 482 5.84 14.38 3.98
CA GLY A 482 5.32 15.10 5.15
C GLY A 482 6.38 15.84 5.96
N GLY A 483 7.67 15.64 5.66
CA GLY A 483 8.80 16.41 6.18
C GLY A 483 8.74 16.64 7.69
N ILE A 484 8.85 17.91 8.09
CA ILE A 484 8.86 18.30 9.49
C ILE A 484 7.52 18.06 10.20
N SER A 485 6.39 18.12 9.48
CA SER A 485 5.07 17.85 10.06
C SER A 485 4.96 16.38 10.50
N GLU A 486 5.43 15.46 9.64
CA GLU A 486 5.50 14.05 9.98
C GLU A 486 6.45 13.79 11.17
N TYR A 487 7.59 14.48 11.23
CA TYR A 487 8.51 14.40 12.37
C TYR A 487 7.81 14.74 13.69
N VAL A 488 7.05 15.84 13.71
CA VAL A 488 6.26 16.27 14.88
C VAL A 488 5.20 15.21 15.24
N HIS A 489 4.55 14.59 14.25
CA HIS A 489 3.57 13.52 14.47
C HIS A 489 4.18 12.26 15.09
N ARG A 490 5.38 11.88 14.64
CA ARG A 490 6.15 10.73 15.14
C ARG A 490 6.57 10.94 16.59
N ILE A 491 7.22 12.06 16.92
CA ILE A 491 7.67 12.30 18.30
C ILE A 491 6.50 12.56 19.25
N GLY A 492 5.36 13.06 18.76
CA GLY A 492 4.10 13.18 19.51
C GLY A 492 3.48 11.84 19.96
N ARG A 493 4.08 10.69 19.60
CA ARG A 493 3.69 9.39 20.16
C ARG A 493 4.13 9.21 21.62
N THR A 494 5.09 10.00 22.12
CA THR A 494 5.51 10.04 23.53
C THR A 494 5.00 11.30 24.26
N ALA A 495 5.33 11.45 25.55
CA ALA A 495 5.02 12.61 26.41
C ALA A 495 3.52 13.00 26.51
N ARG A 496 2.61 12.02 26.42
CA ARG A 496 1.16 12.28 26.41
C ARG A 496 0.59 12.57 27.80
N ILE A 497 -0.42 13.45 27.86
CA ILE A 497 -1.21 13.77 29.06
C ILE A 497 -0.32 14.12 30.28
N GLY A 498 0.69 14.97 30.08
CA GLY A 498 1.52 15.50 31.18
C GLY A 498 2.65 14.57 31.64
N ASN A 499 2.89 13.46 30.94
CA ASN A 499 4.10 12.65 31.10
C ASN A 499 5.28 13.28 30.34
N GLU A 500 6.49 12.95 30.76
CA GLU A 500 7.70 13.22 29.98
C GLU A 500 7.88 12.14 28.91
N GLY A 501 8.53 12.52 27.81
CA GLY A 501 8.86 11.61 26.74
C GLY A 501 10.23 11.92 26.19
N PHE A 502 10.85 10.89 25.63
CA PHE A 502 12.15 10.99 25.00
C PHE A 502 12.02 10.67 23.51
N ALA A 503 12.71 11.43 22.66
CA ALA A 503 12.74 11.20 21.23
C ALA A 503 14.19 11.23 20.74
N THR A 504 14.64 10.14 20.13
CA THR A 504 15.97 10.07 19.50
C THR A 504 15.82 9.93 17.99
N SER A 505 16.55 10.72 17.22
CA SER A 505 16.51 10.63 15.75
C SER A 505 17.89 10.38 15.19
N LEU A 506 18.00 9.36 14.34
CA LEU A 506 19.23 9.03 13.63
C LEU A 506 19.29 9.88 12.35
N TYR A 507 20.18 10.86 12.36
CA TYR A 507 20.44 11.77 11.25
C TYR A 507 21.56 11.24 10.36
N THR A 508 21.39 11.35 9.05
CA THR A 508 22.39 11.00 8.03
C THR A 508 22.55 12.14 7.04
N ASP A 509 23.59 12.12 6.20
CA ASP A 509 23.77 13.13 5.15
C ASP A 509 22.59 13.22 4.17
N LYS A 510 21.80 12.14 4.04
CA LYS A 510 20.59 12.12 3.20
C LYS A 510 19.42 12.93 3.78
N ASN A 511 19.56 13.49 4.98
CA ASN A 511 18.52 14.24 5.69
C ASN A 511 18.79 15.76 5.71
N SER A 512 19.65 16.25 4.82
CA SER A 512 19.94 17.68 4.70
C SER A 512 18.74 18.52 4.28
N ASP A 513 17.76 17.91 3.61
CA ASP A 513 16.51 18.52 3.16
C ASP A 513 15.63 19.01 4.34
N ILE A 514 15.53 18.21 5.41
CA ILE A 514 14.74 18.53 6.60
C ILE A 514 15.51 19.34 7.66
N ALA A 515 16.84 19.45 7.52
CA ALA A 515 17.71 20.07 8.53
C ALA A 515 17.33 21.53 8.90
N PRO A 516 17.01 22.44 7.95
CA PRO A 516 16.63 23.81 8.30
C PRO A 516 15.39 23.90 9.19
N ASP A 517 14.35 23.13 8.86
CA ASP A 517 13.09 23.13 9.61
C ASP A 517 13.23 22.40 10.94
N LEU A 518 14.04 21.34 11.00
CA LEU A 518 14.38 20.64 12.22
C LEU A 518 15.10 21.57 13.21
N VAL A 519 16.07 22.37 12.77
CA VAL A 519 16.79 23.31 13.65
C VAL A 519 15.86 24.39 14.19
N LYS A 520 14.98 24.97 13.36
CA LYS A 520 13.97 25.93 13.84
C LYS A 520 13.07 25.31 14.92
N LEU A 521 12.64 24.07 14.73
CA LEU A 521 11.81 23.34 15.69
C LEU A 521 12.54 23.07 17.02
N LEU A 522 13.81 22.68 16.97
CA LEU A 522 14.64 22.47 18.15
C LEU A 522 14.87 23.78 18.92
N MET A 523 15.09 24.90 18.21
CA MET A 523 15.22 26.23 18.82
C MET A 523 13.94 26.66 19.54
N GLU A 524 12.77 26.50 18.89
CA GLU A 524 11.46 26.80 19.49
C GLU A 524 11.22 25.97 20.75
N ALA A 525 11.52 24.67 20.68
CA ALA A 525 11.36 23.74 21.79
C ALA A 525 12.47 23.84 22.85
N LYS A 526 13.44 24.75 22.68
CA LYS A 526 14.61 24.96 23.57
C LYS A 526 15.41 23.66 23.80
N GLN A 527 15.57 22.88 22.74
CA GLN A 527 16.35 21.64 22.75
C GLN A 527 17.81 21.93 22.39
N GLU A 528 18.69 20.97 22.66
CA GLU A 528 20.10 21.04 22.28
C GLU A 528 20.24 20.86 20.76
N ILE A 529 21.03 21.72 20.12
CA ILE A 529 21.31 21.68 18.68
C ILE A 529 22.72 21.11 18.51
N PRO A 530 22.87 19.93 17.89
CA PRO A 530 24.19 19.35 17.67
C PRO A 530 25.07 20.21 16.75
N ASP A 531 26.39 20.12 16.93
CA ASP A 531 27.40 20.85 16.16
C ASP A 531 27.21 20.73 14.64
N PHE A 532 26.86 19.54 14.15
CA PHE A 532 26.66 19.27 12.72
C PHE A 532 25.38 19.88 12.13
N LEU A 533 24.51 20.49 12.96
CA LEU A 533 23.32 21.22 12.51
C LEU A 533 23.45 22.73 12.73
N GLU A 534 24.57 23.22 13.26
CA GLU A 534 24.72 24.65 13.58
C GLU A 534 24.67 25.55 12.34
N GLU A 535 25.12 25.06 11.18
CA GLU A 535 25.12 25.81 9.93
C GLU A 535 23.70 26.18 9.45
N PHE A 536 22.69 25.44 9.89
CA PHE A 536 21.29 25.66 9.52
C PHE A 536 20.55 26.60 10.48
N LYS A 537 21.24 27.20 11.46
CA LYS A 537 20.65 28.19 12.37
C LYS A 537 20.28 29.46 11.57
N PRO A 538 19.02 29.92 11.60
CA PRO A 538 18.64 31.16 10.92
C PRO A 538 19.30 32.37 11.57
N GLU A 539 19.76 33.34 10.75
CA GLU A 539 20.23 34.63 11.22
C GLU A 539 19.03 35.57 11.50
N GLY A 540 18.60 35.70 12.75
CA GLY A 540 17.52 36.61 13.15
C GLY A 540 16.52 36.02 14.14
N ASP A 541 15.35 36.66 14.25
CA ASP A 541 14.21 36.11 15.01
C ASP A 541 13.65 34.86 14.31
N LEU A 542 13.11 33.92 15.10
CA LEU A 542 12.52 32.69 14.55
C LEU A 542 11.22 33.02 13.80
N GLU A 543 11.32 33.14 12.48
CA GLU A 543 10.16 33.24 11.59
C GLU A 543 9.69 31.84 11.17
N PHE A 544 8.50 31.48 11.63
CA PHE A 544 7.76 30.34 11.11
C PHE A 544 6.87 30.83 9.96
N ARG A 545 6.88 30.11 8.84
CA ARG A 545 5.93 30.34 7.75
C ARG A 545 4.55 29.84 8.23
N ASP A 546 3.85 30.68 8.98
CA ASP A 546 2.51 30.40 9.45
C ASP A 546 1.56 30.51 8.25
N ASP A 547 1.30 29.39 7.58
CA ASP A 547 0.26 29.28 6.53
C ASP A 547 -1.18 29.31 7.13
N ASP A 548 -1.30 29.85 8.34
CA ASP A 548 -2.45 29.74 9.24
C ASP A 548 -3.38 30.98 9.20
N THR A 549 -2.96 32.05 8.51
CA THR A 549 -3.73 33.31 8.41
C THR A 549 -4.76 33.25 7.27
N ASP A 550 -5.99 33.65 7.57
CA ASP A 550 -7.10 33.78 6.60
C ASP A 550 -6.93 34.99 5.65
N THR A 551 -5.79 35.68 5.69
CA THR A 551 -5.45 36.73 4.73
C THR A 551 -5.09 36.10 3.39
N GLU A 552 -6.06 36.06 2.50
CA GLU A 552 -5.82 35.98 1.07
C GLU A 552 -4.95 37.17 0.64
N GLY A 553 -3.71 36.92 0.26
CA GLY A 553 -2.97 37.71 -0.74
C GLY A 553 -2.91 36.83 -1.99
N GLU A 554 -3.34 37.24 -3.17
CA GLU A 554 -2.88 38.44 -3.87
C GLU A 554 -1.39 38.70 -3.60
N ASP A 555 -0.55 37.73 -3.93
CA ASP A 555 0.83 38.01 -4.32
C ASP A 555 0.99 37.63 -5.79
N GLU A 556 0.91 38.68 -6.59
CA GLU A 556 1.24 38.76 -8.00
C GLU A 556 2.67 38.27 -8.30
N MET A 557 2.84 37.88 -9.56
CA MET A 557 4.08 37.97 -10.32
C MET A 557 4.99 39.12 -9.85
N GLY A 558 6.16 38.78 -9.32
CA GLY A 558 7.25 39.72 -9.16
C GLY A 558 7.84 40.10 -10.53
N ASN A 559 7.29 41.14 -11.17
CA ASN A 559 7.93 41.80 -12.30
C ASN A 559 8.95 42.83 -11.77
N ALA A 560 10.21 42.70 -12.20
CA ALA A 560 11.29 43.57 -11.80
C ALA A 560 11.20 44.93 -12.49
N LYS A 561 11.13 45.99 -11.65
CA LYS A 561 11.54 47.39 -11.85
C LYS A 561 11.84 47.90 -13.27
N ALA A 562 11.13 48.95 -13.67
CA ALA A 562 11.73 50.09 -14.36
C ALA A 562 11.06 51.42 -13.95
N GLU A 563 11.90 52.41 -13.68
CA GLU A 563 11.59 53.76 -13.17
C GLU A 563 10.92 54.67 -14.22
N ASN A 564 10.00 55.54 -13.77
CA ASN A 564 10.01 57.02 -13.90
C ASN A 564 8.62 57.65 -14.09
N GLY A 565 8.40 58.76 -13.38
CA GLY A 565 7.89 59.99 -14.02
C GLY A 565 6.40 60.35 -13.88
N SER A 566 6.07 61.09 -12.81
CA SER A 566 5.24 62.32 -12.76
C SER A 566 3.88 62.44 -13.50
N ALA A 567 2.93 62.96 -12.71
CA ALA A 567 1.98 64.07 -13.01
C ALA A 567 0.54 63.76 -13.48
N SER A 568 -0.39 64.17 -12.60
CA SER A 568 -1.64 64.92 -12.83
C SER A 568 -2.67 64.48 -13.87
N GLY A 569 -3.94 64.41 -13.44
CA GLY A 569 -5.08 64.62 -14.36
C GLY A 569 -6.40 63.99 -13.91
N GLU A 570 -7.29 64.83 -13.39
CA GLU A 570 -8.73 64.57 -13.16
C GLU A 570 -9.53 64.29 -14.47
N PRO A 571 -10.80 63.86 -14.37
CA PRO A 571 -11.45 62.92 -15.28
C PRO A 571 -12.40 63.58 -16.30
N ALA A 572 -12.89 62.82 -17.29
CA ALA A 572 -14.31 62.78 -17.70
C ALA A 572 -14.58 62.09 -19.06
N LYS A 573 -15.71 61.34 -19.06
CA LYS A 573 -16.67 61.03 -20.17
C LYS A 573 -16.21 60.04 -21.24
N ALA A 574 -16.79 58.83 -21.26
CA ALA A 574 -18.11 58.47 -21.82
C ALA A 574 -18.16 58.63 -23.34
N ASP A 575 -18.33 57.55 -24.11
CA ASP A 575 -19.66 57.02 -24.46
C ASP A 575 -19.58 55.74 -25.32
N GLN A 576 -20.56 54.85 -25.07
CA GLN A 576 -21.21 53.82 -25.92
C GLN A 576 -20.40 53.06 -26.98
N GLY A 577 -20.32 51.73 -26.96
CA GLY A 577 -21.38 50.71 -26.96
C GLY A 577 -21.07 49.75 -28.12
N GLN A 578 -21.39 48.45 -28.18
CA GLN A 578 -22.45 47.66 -27.59
C GLN A 578 -22.19 46.18 -27.96
N GLY A 579 -22.20 45.28 -26.98
CA GLY A 579 -23.00 44.03 -26.98
C GLY A 579 -22.13 42.87 -26.49
N GLY A 580 -22.54 41.96 -25.59
CA GLY A 580 -23.83 41.56 -25.03
C GLY A 580 -23.62 40.16 -24.44
N TRP A 581 -23.17 40.04 -23.17
CA TRP A 581 -23.90 39.50 -21.99
C TRP A 581 -24.15 37.98 -22.05
N GLY A 582 -23.59 37.14 -21.15
CA GLY A 582 -23.98 36.96 -19.74
C GLY A 582 -25.22 36.05 -19.68
N GLY A 583 -25.24 34.84 -19.11
CA GLY A 583 -24.80 34.44 -17.76
C GLY A 583 -26.05 34.04 -16.94
N ALA A 584 -25.90 33.05 -16.06
CA ALA A 584 -26.82 32.57 -15.00
C ALA A 584 -27.81 31.41 -15.34
N ASP A 585 -27.50 30.25 -14.78
CA ASP A 585 -28.21 29.55 -13.69
C ASP A 585 -29.75 29.52 -13.69
N ASP A 586 -30.32 28.31 -13.61
CA ASP A 586 -30.89 27.80 -12.35
C ASP A 586 -31.47 26.38 -12.47
N CYS A 587 -31.32 25.63 -11.38
CA CYS A 587 -31.90 24.31 -11.09
C CYS A 587 -33.45 24.35 -10.98
N TYR A 588 -34.12 23.19 -11.08
CA TYR A 588 -35.12 22.72 -10.10
C TYR A 588 -35.50 21.24 -10.34
N TYR A 589 -35.43 20.45 -9.26
CA TYR A 589 -36.07 19.15 -9.07
C TYR A 589 -37.60 19.30 -8.93
N LEU A 590 -38.40 18.33 -9.41
CA LEU A 590 -39.20 17.41 -8.56
C LEU A 590 -40.09 16.43 -9.37
N SER A 591 -40.22 15.26 -8.77
CA SER A 591 -40.94 14.04 -9.16
C SER A 591 -42.48 14.09 -9.16
N THR A 592 -43.14 13.19 -9.90
CA THR A 592 -44.10 12.17 -9.36
C THR A 592 -44.70 11.22 -10.44
N VAL A 593 -44.38 9.91 -10.33
CA VAL A 593 -45.26 8.71 -10.23
C VAL A 593 -46.51 8.61 -11.18
N THR A 594 -46.70 7.61 -12.06
CA THR A 594 -47.28 6.26 -11.76
C THR A 594 -47.36 5.32 -13.01
N MET A 595 -47.11 4.02 -12.77
CA MET A 595 -47.72 2.77 -13.31
C MET A 595 -47.72 2.44 -14.83
N ALA A 596 -47.01 1.36 -15.22
CA ALA A 596 -47.60 0.04 -15.52
C ALA A 596 -46.53 -1.01 -15.98
N SER A 597 -46.70 -2.24 -15.47
CA SER A 597 -45.96 -3.52 -15.66
C SER A 597 -46.24 -4.18 -17.05
N PRO A 598 -45.78 -5.43 -17.43
CA PRO A 598 -44.66 -6.31 -16.99
C PRO A 598 -43.91 -7.12 -18.14
N PHE A 599 -42.97 -8.00 -17.75
CA PHE A 599 -42.50 -9.29 -18.40
C PHE A 599 -41.38 -9.36 -19.50
N TRP A 600 -40.18 -9.80 -19.05
CA TRP A 600 -39.30 -10.95 -19.42
C TRP A 600 -39.11 -11.50 -20.87
N PHE A 601 -37.80 -11.74 -21.20
CA PHE A 601 -37.16 -12.84 -21.99
C PHE A 601 -37.52 -12.99 -23.49
N ALA A 602 -36.65 -13.30 -24.47
CA ALA A 602 -35.22 -13.66 -24.54
C ALA A 602 -34.72 -13.67 -26.02
N LEU A 603 -33.39 -13.73 -26.17
CA LEU A 603 -32.59 -14.47 -27.17
C LEU A 603 -32.46 -14.02 -28.65
N LEU A 604 -31.20 -13.70 -28.98
CA LEU A 604 -30.35 -14.23 -30.08
C LEU A 604 -30.30 -13.57 -31.48
N LEU A 605 -29.02 -13.35 -31.86
CA LEU A 605 -28.38 -13.44 -33.19
C LEU A 605 -28.14 -12.16 -34.01
N CYS A 606 -26.91 -11.66 -33.85
CA CYS A 606 -25.84 -11.54 -34.86
C CYS A 606 -26.15 -11.19 -36.33
N ALA A 607 -25.33 -10.21 -36.77
CA ALA A 607 -24.54 -10.15 -38.00
C ALA A 607 -25.19 -9.60 -39.28
N SER A 608 -24.71 -8.39 -39.65
CA SER A 608 -24.23 -7.91 -40.96
C SER A 608 -24.31 -6.37 -40.96
N ALA A 609 -23.35 -5.55 -41.37
CA ALA A 609 -22.10 -5.75 -42.09
C ALA A 609 -21.17 -4.54 -41.86
N VAL A 610 -19.88 -4.82 -42.04
CA VAL A 610 -18.71 -3.95 -42.07
C VAL A 610 -18.79 -2.82 -43.11
N ARG A 611 -18.32 -1.64 -42.71
CA ARG A 611 -17.54 -0.68 -43.52
C ARG A 611 -16.66 0.04 -42.49
N GLY A 612 -15.42 -0.37 -42.26
CA GLY A 612 -14.35 -0.33 -43.26
C GLY A 612 -13.89 1.13 -43.42
N MET A 613 -13.41 1.73 -42.32
CA MET A 613 -12.67 2.99 -42.36
C MET A 613 -11.20 2.58 -42.31
N MET A 614 -10.60 2.40 -43.48
CA MET A 614 -9.13 2.30 -43.57
C MET A 614 -8.57 3.61 -43.04
N PRO A 615 -7.46 3.60 -42.26
CA PRO A 615 -6.73 4.84 -42.01
C PRO A 615 -6.30 5.38 -43.37
N ASN A 616 -6.46 6.70 -43.55
CA ASN A 616 -5.93 7.39 -44.73
C ASN A 616 -4.45 7.02 -44.83
N ARG A 617 -4.08 6.32 -45.91
CA ARG A 617 -2.69 6.16 -46.30
C ARG A 617 -2.18 7.56 -46.61
N VAL A 618 -1.51 8.18 -45.66
CA VAL A 618 -0.77 9.42 -45.88
C VAL A 618 0.33 9.07 -46.88
N GLU A 619 0.36 9.79 -48.00
CA GLU A 619 1.46 9.70 -48.96
C GLU A 619 2.79 9.98 -48.22
N GLN A 620 3.80 9.11 -48.41
CA GLN A 620 5.18 9.19 -47.89
C GLN A 620 5.52 10.51 -47.18
N GLY A 621 5.54 10.46 -45.85
CA GLY A 621 5.89 11.53 -44.94
C GLY A 621 5.94 11.01 -43.50
N ASP A 622 6.33 11.85 -42.55
CA ASP A 622 6.46 11.48 -41.15
C ASP A 622 5.14 10.95 -40.57
N LEU A 623 5.20 9.85 -39.80
CA LEU A 623 4.04 9.28 -39.10
C LEU A 623 4.00 9.80 -37.67
N VAL A 624 3.17 10.79 -37.41
CA VAL A 624 2.90 11.27 -36.04
C VAL A 624 2.05 10.25 -35.29
N ILE A 625 2.58 9.74 -34.18
CA ILE A 625 1.93 8.70 -33.37
C ILE A 625 1.26 9.33 -32.15
N ASP A 626 1.97 10.20 -31.42
CA ASP A 626 1.49 10.76 -30.16
C ASP A 626 2.12 12.13 -29.84
N THR A 627 1.28 13.15 -29.84
CA THR A 627 1.56 14.53 -29.41
C THR A 627 1.11 14.78 -27.96
N PHE A 628 0.42 13.81 -27.35
CA PHE A 628 -0.18 13.90 -26.03
C PHE A 628 -1.21 15.04 -25.86
N ASP A 629 -1.75 15.58 -26.96
CA ASP A 629 -2.76 16.65 -26.96
C ASP A 629 -4.13 16.22 -26.43
N SER A 630 -4.44 14.92 -26.54
CA SER A 630 -5.68 14.34 -26.02
C SER A 630 -5.39 13.13 -25.15
N SER A 631 -6.12 12.99 -24.04
CA SER A 631 -6.13 11.78 -23.22
C SER A 631 -7.55 11.20 -23.20
N PRO A 632 -7.73 9.87 -23.33
CA PRO A 632 -6.72 8.81 -23.32
C PRO A 632 -6.30 8.29 -24.72
N PHE A 633 -6.35 9.12 -25.77
CA PHE A 633 -6.11 8.68 -27.15
C PHE A 633 -4.98 9.47 -27.81
N ASN A 634 -4.14 8.79 -28.56
CA ASN A 634 -3.06 9.39 -29.36
C ASN A 634 -3.57 9.90 -30.73
N ASP A 635 -2.67 10.46 -31.54
CA ASP A 635 -3.00 11.09 -32.84
C ASP A 635 -3.52 10.09 -33.88
N LEU A 636 -3.21 8.80 -33.72
CA LEU A 636 -3.76 7.72 -34.54
C LEU A 636 -5.19 7.32 -34.10
N GLY A 637 -5.68 7.86 -32.98
CA GLY A 637 -6.99 7.59 -32.40
C GLY A 637 -7.03 6.34 -31.52
N PHE A 638 -5.87 5.78 -31.14
CA PHE A 638 -5.76 4.59 -30.30
C PHE A 638 -5.33 4.92 -28.88
N TRP A 639 -5.49 3.96 -27.97
CA TRP A 639 -5.22 4.18 -26.55
C TRP A 639 -3.74 4.45 -26.30
N HIS A 640 -3.47 5.44 -25.46
CA HIS A 640 -2.18 5.60 -24.79
C HIS A 640 -2.39 5.67 -23.28
N GLY A 641 -1.37 5.32 -22.50
CA GLY A 641 -1.50 5.40 -21.05
C GLY A 641 -0.52 4.55 -20.29
N ALA A 642 -0.57 4.70 -18.97
CA ALA A 642 0.20 3.92 -18.03
C ALA A 642 -0.38 2.51 -17.84
N GLY A 643 0.51 1.54 -17.67
CA GLY A 643 0.20 0.28 -16.99
C GLY A 643 -0.03 0.47 -15.50
N GLU A 644 0.00 -0.62 -14.74
CA GLU A 644 -0.30 -0.57 -13.30
C GLU A 644 0.68 0.33 -12.52
N ASN A 645 0.13 1.15 -11.62
CA ASN A 645 0.84 1.94 -10.61
C ASN A 645 1.82 3.02 -11.11
N LEU A 646 2.02 3.22 -12.43
CA LEU A 646 2.76 4.37 -12.96
C LEU A 646 1.93 5.65 -12.84
N ARG A 647 2.44 6.62 -12.08
CA ARG A 647 1.82 7.95 -11.97
C ARG A 647 2.10 8.76 -13.23
N ILE A 648 1.02 9.18 -13.90
CA ILE A 648 1.09 10.03 -15.10
C ILE A 648 0.29 11.31 -14.92
N ARG A 649 0.72 12.37 -15.60
CA ARG A 649 -0.03 13.63 -15.70
C ARG A 649 0.14 14.23 -17.08
N TYR A 650 -0.96 14.34 -17.81
CA TYR A 650 -1.03 15.14 -19.03
C TYR A 650 -1.06 16.63 -18.66
N SER A 651 -0.27 17.43 -19.37
CA SER A 651 -0.17 18.88 -19.17
C SER A 651 0.28 19.52 -20.48
N TYR A 652 0.31 20.86 -20.50
CA TYR A 652 0.90 21.64 -21.58
C TYR A 652 1.77 22.74 -20.98
N ASP A 653 2.74 23.21 -21.76
CA ASP A 653 3.55 24.41 -21.50
C ASP A 653 3.79 25.19 -22.81
N ASP A 654 4.72 26.15 -22.79
CA ASP A 654 5.02 27.01 -23.94
C ASP A 654 5.58 26.22 -25.16
N GLU A 655 6.05 24.99 -24.95
CA GLU A 655 6.60 24.11 -25.98
C GLU A 655 5.55 23.13 -26.54
N GLY A 656 4.39 22.98 -25.89
CA GLY A 656 3.28 22.12 -26.34
C GLY A 656 2.75 21.19 -25.24
N SER A 657 1.94 20.22 -25.65
CA SER A 657 1.44 19.18 -24.75
C SER A 657 2.50 18.14 -24.42
N PHE A 658 2.37 17.53 -23.24
CA PHE A 658 3.25 16.47 -22.81
C PHE A 658 2.57 15.56 -21.78
N VAL A 659 3.06 14.33 -21.67
CA VAL A 659 2.76 13.44 -20.55
C VAL A 659 3.96 13.35 -19.62
N LYS A 660 3.75 13.73 -18.36
CA LYS A 660 4.72 13.54 -17.28
C LYS A 660 4.57 12.14 -16.70
N LEU A 661 5.59 11.30 -16.84
CA LEU A 661 5.73 10.02 -16.16
C LEU A 661 6.55 10.19 -14.89
N SER A 662 6.06 9.69 -13.75
CA SER A 662 6.76 9.72 -12.46
C SER A 662 7.08 8.29 -12.00
N PRO A 663 8.11 7.64 -12.58
CA PRO A 663 8.43 6.25 -12.27
C PRO A 663 8.98 6.10 -10.85
N SER A 664 8.56 5.04 -10.16
CA SER A 664 9.08 4.65 -8.84
C SER A 664 9.54 3.20 -8.77
N ASP A 665 9.21 2.41 -9.79
CA ASP A 665 9.47 0.98 -9.89
C ASP A 665 9.83 0.65 -11.36
N PRO A 666 10.83 -0.21 -11.63
CA PRO A 666 11.18 -0.59 -12.99
C PRO A 666 10.06 -1.33 -13.74
N ASP A 667 9.07 -1.90 -13.04
CA ASP A 667 7.91 -2.57 -13.67
C ASP A 667 6.87 -1.61 -14.24
N HIS A 668 6.98 -0.33 -13.90
CA HIS A 668 6.14 0.71 -14.49
C HIS A 668 6.38 0.80 -15.99
N ASN A 669 5.29 0.93 -16.75
CA ASN A 669 5.32 1.06 -18.19
C ASN A 669 4.26 2.06 -18.66
N TYR A 670 4.53 2.70 -19.80
CA TYR A 670 3.60 3.54 -20.54
C TYR A 670 3.55 3.06 -21.98
N HIS A 671 2.37 2.97 -22.57
CA HIS A 671 2.16 2.52 -23.94
C HIS A 671 1.48 3.61 -24.76
N THR A 672 1.81 3.68 -26.05
CA THR A 672 1.04 4.37 -27.08
C THR A 672 0.76 3.39 -28.21
N GLN A 673 -0.53 3.10 -28.47
CA GLN A 673 -0.93 2.05 -29.41
C GLN A 673 -0.87 2.51 -30.86
N LEU A 674 -0.44 1.63 -31.76
CA LEU A 674 -0.46 1.86 -33.20
C LEU A 674 -1.79 1.42 -33.82
N SER A 675 -2.42 0.38 -33.28
CA SER A 675 -3.79 -0.04 -33.62
C SER A 675 -4.41 -0.96 -32.56
N ASP A 676 -5.71 -1.22 -32.67
CA ASP A 676 -6.43 -2.24 -31.86
C ASP A 676 -6.04 -3.70 -32.20
N SER A 677 -5.20 -3.89 -33.23
CA SER A 677 -4.77 -5.19 -33.75
C SER A 677 -3.34 -5.03 -34.28
N CYS A 678 -3.00 -5.58 -35.45
CA CYS A 678 -1.71 -5.35 -36.09
C CYS A 678 -1.69 -4.03 -36.87
N PHE A 679 -0.53 -3.38 -36.87
CA PHE A 679 -0.20 -2.21 -37.66
C PHE A 679 1.04 -2.54 -38.48
N ASP A 680 0.99 -2.27 -39.78
CA ASP A 680 2.08 -2.58 -40.70
C ASP A 680 3.07 -1.42 -40.77
N LEU A 681 4.25 -1.62 -40.17
CA LEU A 681 5.36 -0.67 -40.20
C LEU A 681 6.38 -0.95 -41.32
N SER A 682 6.15 -1.93 -42.21
CA SER A 682 7.12 -2.28 -43.27
C SER A 682 7.37 -1.14 -44.26
N ASP A 683 6.38 -0.29 -44.53
CA ASP A 683 6.55 0.90 -45.37
C ASP A 683 7.53 1.93 -44.75
N TYR A 684 7.88 1.80 -43.46
CA TYR A 684 8.78 2.68 -42.71
C TYR A 684 10.09 2.00 -42.26
N GLU A 685 10.42 0.79 -42.76
CA GLU A 685 11.53 -0.03 -42.21
C GLU A 685 12.91 0.68 -42.19
N ASP A 686 13.15 1.56 -43.16
CA ASP A 686 14.38 2.34 -43.32
C ASP A 686 14.36 3.70 -42.58
N MET A 687 13.31 3.99 -41.81
CA MET A 687 13.09 5.26 -41.09
C MET A 687 13.44 5.15 -39.60
N TYR A 688 13.25 6.25 -38.86
CA TYR A 688 13.64 6.38 -37.45
C TYR A 688 12.42 6.64 -36.57
N LEU A 689 12.29 5.88 -35.49
CA LEU A 689 11.43 6.26 -34.36
C LEU A 689 12.05 7.47 -33.66
N HIS A 690 11.34 8.58 -33.68
CA HIS A 690 11.68 9.81 -32.99
C HIS A 690 10.84 9.96 -31.72
N VAL A 691 11.50 10.25 -30.60
CA VAL A 691 10.85 10.58 -29.32
C VAL A 691 11.43 11.88 -28.79
N SER A 692 10.61 12.93 -28.77
CA SER A 692 10.95 14.18 -28.09
C SER A 692 10.55 14.09 -26.62
N TYR A 693 11.49 14.40 -25.73
CA TYR A 693 11.35 14.24 -24.30
C TYR A 693 12.10 15.32 -23.51
N SER A 694 11.85 15.39 -22.21
CA SER A 694 12.74 16.07 -21.28
C SER A 694 12.81 15.33 -19.94
N GLY A 695 13.76 15.71 -19.09
CA GLY A 695 14.02 15.04 -17.82
C GLY A 695 14.98 13.87 -17.98
N SER A 696 14.58 12.66 -17.60
CA SER A 696 15.49 11.50 -17.60
C SER A 696 15.31 10.59 -18.80
N ASN A 697 16.40 10.20 -19.47
CA ASN A 697 16.46 9.18 -20.53
C ASN A 697 16.75 7.74 -20.03
N LYS A 698 16.68 7.51 -18.71
CA LYS A 698 17.00 6.23 -18.08
C LYS A 698 15.82 5.25 -18.11
N PHE A 699 15.46 4.81 -19.31
CA PHE A 699 14.38 3.85 -19.57
C PHE A 699 14.66 3.05 -20.85
N SER A 700 13.86 1.99 -21.05
CA SER A 700 13.83 1.21 -22.28
C SER A 700 12.68 1.67 -23.19
N ILE A 701 12.94 1.70 -24.50
CA ILE A 701 11.92 1.87 -25.54
C ILE A 701 11.72 0.52 -26.21
N SER A 702 10.47 0.11 -26.36
CA SER A 702 10.11 -1.13 -27.05
C SER A 702 9.08 -0.92 -28.12
N ILE A 703 9.19 -1.68 -29.21
CA ILE A 703 8.07 -1.93 -30.12
C ILE A 703 7.54 -3.33 -29.82
N TYR A 704 6.26 -3.37 -29.46
CA TYR A 704 5.52 -4.60 -29.24
C TYR A 704 4.89 -5.05 -30.55
N GLN A 705 4.85 -6.36 -30.76
CA GLN A 705 4.09 -6.97 -31.84
C GLN A 705 3.01 -7.90 -31.29
N ASN A 706 1.97 -8.12 -32.06
CA ASN A 706 0.96 -9.14 -31.79
C ASN A 706 1.42 -10.54 -32.18
N ASN A 707 0.62 -11.54 -31.80
CA ASN A 707 0.72 -12.87 -32.38
C ASN A 707 0.39 -12.85 -33.88
N GLY A 708 0.76 -13.91 -34.59
CA GLY A 708 0.58 -14.01 -36.05
C GLY A 708 -0.89 -13.99 -36.52
N ASP A 709 -1.85 -14.20 -35.61
CA ASP A 709 -3.30 -14.09 -35.89
C ASP A 709 -3.82 -12.66 -35.68
N CYS A 710 -2.99 -11.73 -35.17
CA CYS A 710 -3.37 -10.37 -34.79
C CYS A 710 -4.58 -10.31 -33.83
N ASN A 711 -4.69 -11.31 -32.95
CA ASN A 711 -5.89 -11.55 -32.15
C ASN A 711 -5.56 -11.55 -30.65
N ALA A 712 -6.17 -10.63 -29.90
CA ALA A 712 -6.00 -10.53 -28.45
C ALA A 712 -6.51 -11.76 -27.68
N ASP A 713 -7.47 -12.51 -28.24
CA ASP A 713 -7.99 -13.75 -27.65
C ASP A 713 -7.08 -14.96 -27.89
N ARG A 714 -5.93 -14.78 -28.54
CA ARG A 714 -4.93 -15.82 -28.77
C ARG A 714 -3.67 -15.53 -27.97
N ALA A 715 -3.14 -16.53 -27.28
CA ALA A 715 -1.87 -16.43 -26.59
C ALA A 715 -0.70 -16.83 -27.53
N PRO A 716 0.50 -16.25 -27.36
CA PRO A 716 0.81 -15.14 -26.46
C PRO A 716 0.16 -13.82 -26.91
N TYR A 717 -0.24 -12.99 -25.95
CA TYR A 717 -0.70 -11.63 -26.20
C TYR A 717 -0.22 -10.70 -25.08
N PRO A 718 0.56 -9.64 -25.41
CA PRO A 718 1.14 -9.37 -26.73
C PRO A 718 2.06 -10.52 -27.20
N GLY A 719 2.33 -10.59 -28.51
CA GLY A 719 3.03 -11.73 -29.11
C GLY A 719 4.49 -11.83 -28.67
N THR A 720 5.24 -10.74 -28.84
CA THR A 720 6.60 -10.53 -28.31
C THR A 720 6.96 -9.04 -28.43
N SER A 721 8.15 -8.66 -28.00
CA SER A 721 8.70 -7.31 -28.20
C SER A 721 10.22 -7.34 -28.28
N ASP A 722 10.77 -6.28 -28.86
CA ASP A 722 12.19 -5.98 -28.76
C ASP A 722 12.40 -4.57 -28.21
N SER A 723 13.58 -4.32 -27.66
CA SER A 723 13.84 -3.15 -26.81
C SER A 723 15.23 -2.56 -27.02
N VAL A 724 15.31 -1.24 -26.92
CA VAL A 724 16.57 -0.49 -26.87
C VAL A 724 16.63 0.38 -25.62
N GLU A 725 17.85 0.67 -25.14
CA GLU A 725 18.07 1.57 -24.01
C GLU A 725 18.07 3.02 -24.52
N ALA A 726 17.12 3.83 -24.04
CA ALA A 726 16.88 5.19 -24.55
C ALA A 726 18.12 6.09 -24.43
N SER A 727 18.84 6.02 -23.31
CA SER A 727 20.04 6.82 -23.05
C SER A 727 21.16 6.65 -24.10
N ARG A 728 21.18 5.53 -24.83
CA ARG A 728 22.17 5.30 -25.90
C ARG A 728 21.84 6.08 -27.17
N TYR A 729 20.57 6.38 -27.40
CA TYR A 729 20.05 7.01 -28.62
C TYR A 729 19.63 8.47 -28.40
N ALA A 730 19.79 8.98 -27.16
CA ALA A 730 19.47 10.35 -26.81
C ALA A 730 20.48 11.34 -27.41
N VAL A 731 19.95 12.46 -27.91
CA VAL A 731 20.66 13.60 -28.49
C VAL A 731 20.24 14.85 -27.70
N ASP A 732 21.23 15.63 -27.25
CA ASP A 732 21.06 16.93 -26.58
C ASP A 732 20.05 16.97 -25.42
N ASP A 733 19.80 15.83 -24.75
CA ASP A 733 18.83 15.66 -23.66
C ASP A 733 17.36 16.02 -24.01
N GLU A 734 17.06 16.20 -25.29
CA GLU A 734 15.72 16.60 -25.80
C GLU A 734 15.12 15.60 -26.77
N ASP A 735 15.94 14.92 -27.58
CA ASP A 735 15.45 14.03 -28.64
C ASP A 735 16.09 12.64 -28.56
N ILE A 736 15.36 11.63 -29.01
CA ILE A 736 15.85 10.26 -29.17
C ILE A 736 15.50 9.78 -30.57
N TYR A 737 16.49 9.27 -31.30
CA TYR A 737 16.31 8.71 -32.65
C TYR A 737 16.74 7.24 -32.67
N VAL A 738 15.82 6.33 -32.98
CA VAL A 738 16.09 4.90 -33.06
C VAL A 738 15.69 4.37 -34.44
N PRO A 739 16.62 3.82 -35.25
CA PRO A 739 16.25 3.17 -36.51
C PRO A 739 15.23 2.06 -36.28
N LEU A 740 14.18 1.96 -37.10
CA LEU A 740 13.21 0.87 -36.96
C LEU A 740 13.83 -0.51 -37.18
N SER A 741 14.87 -0.59 -38.02
CA SER A 741 15.72 -1.78 -38.18
C SER A 741 16.45 -2.23 -36.90
N HIS A 742 16.47 -1.41 -35.84
CA HIS A 742 16.97 -1.77 -34.52
C HIS A 742 15.92 -2.45 -33.63
N PHE A 743 14.72 -2.76 -34.12
CA PHE A 743 13.77 -3.62 -33.40
C PHE A 743 13.61 -4.93 -34.16
N TYR A 744 14.07 -6.05 -33.58
CA TYR A 744 14.02 -7.37 -34.20
C TYR A 744 12.66 -8.01 -33.96
N ILE A 745 11.64 -7.41 -34.56
CA ILE A 745 10.25 -7.85 -34.57
C ILE A 745 9.75 -8.00 -36.01
N ASP A 746 8.62 -8.67 -36.20
CA ASP A 746 7.88 -8.59 -37.44
C ASP A 746 7.14 -7.25 -37.50
N LEU A 747 7.64 -6.31 -38.32
CA LEU A 747 7.07 -4.97 -38.46
C LEU A 747 5.63 -4.98 -38.99
N THR A 748 5.18 -6.06 -39.66
CA THR A 748 3.79 -6.19 -40.11
C THR A 748 2.82 -6.47 -38.96
N LEU A 749 3.34 -6.87 -37.81
CA LEU A 749 2.58 -7.26 -36.62
C LEU A 749 2.69 -6.23 -35.47
N ALA A 750 3.27 -5.05 -35.70
CA ALA A 750 3.46 -4.04 -34.68
C ALA A 750 2.12 -3.65 -34.02
N SER A 751 2.13 -3.35 -32.72
CA SER A 751 0.90 -3.07 -31.96
C SER A 751 1.00 -1.83 -31.07
N SER A 752 2.14 -1.60 -30.43
CA SER A 752 2.36 -0.41 -29.60
C SER A 752 3.84 -0.08 -29.45
N ILE A 753 4.11 1.19 -29.16
CA ILE A 753 5.40 1.66 -28.63
C ILE A 753 5.25 1.77 -27.12
N ALA A 754 6.24 1.28 -26.38
CA ALA A 754 6.23 1.28 -24.92
C ALA A 754 7.50 1.89 -24.33
N PHE A 755 7.33 2.59 -23.22
CA PHE A 755 8.36 3.17 -22.39
C PHE A 755 8.32 2.47 -21.03
N HIS A 756 9.35 1.70 -20.69
CA HIS A 756 9.35 0.84 -19.51
C HIS A 756 10.77 0.59 -18.99
N GLY A 757 10.93 -0.22 -17.94
CA GLY A 757 12.26 -0.54 -17.42
C GLY A 757 12.96 0.69 -16.86
N PHE A 758 12.22 1.54 -16.15
CA PHE A 758 12.76 2.79 -15.60
C PHE A 758 13.76 2.49 -14.48
N TYR A 759 15.02 2.86 -14.69
CA TYR A 759 16.10 2.74 -13.68
C TYR A 759 16.45 4.10 -13.07
N THR A 760 15.43 4.96 -12.99
CA THR A 760 15.47 6.31 -12.43
C THR A 760 14.26 6.56 -11.54
N ARG A 761 14.34 7.60 -10.71
CA ARG A 761 13.18 8.20 -10.01
C ARG A 761 12.89 9.62 -10.47
N GLU A 762 13.68 10.12 -11.42
CA GLU A 762 13.47 11.42 -12.05
C GLU A 762 12.26 11.32 -12.98
N ASN A 763 11.54 12.43 -13.11
CA ASN A 763 10.39 12.48 -14.01
C ASN A 763 10.86 12.39 -15.47
N VAL A 764 10.06 11.73 -16.29
CA VAL A 764 10.22 11.69 -17.75
C VAL A 764 9.05 12.45 -18.34
N TYR A 765 9.32 13.38 -19.24
CA TYR A 765 8.29 14.16 -19.91
C TYR A 765 8.32 13.76 -21.37
N LEU A 766 7.32 13.04 -21.85
CA LEU A 766 7.21 12.70 -23.27
C LEU A 766 6.37 13.77 -23.96
N ARG A 767 6.89 14.37 -25.02
CA ARG A 767 6.24 15.47 -25.76
C ARG A 767 5.77 15.02 -27.13
N HIS A 768 6.56 14.20 -27.81
CA HIS A 768 6.25 13.78 -29.17
C HIS A 768 6.76 12.37 -29.43
N VAL A 769 5.98 11.55 -30.11
CA VAL A 769 6.36 10.22 -30.61
C VAL A 769 5.94 10.12 -32.07
N GLU A 770 6.88 9.85 -32.95
CA GLU A 770 6.63 9.79 -34.40
C GLU A 770 7.67 8.93 -35.12
N ILE A 771 7.44 8.63 -36.41
CA ILE A 771 8.44 8.01 -37.29
C ILE A 771 8.83 9.01 -38.38
N VAL A 772 10.13 9.33 -38.46
CA VAL A 772 10.70 10.36 -39.36
C VAL A 772 11.64 9.76 -40.41
N GLU A 773 11.68 10.37 -41.60
CA GLU A 773 12.52 9.91 -42.72
C GLU A 773 14.00 10.27 -42.51
N GLU A 774 14.25 11.48 -42.02
CA GLU A 774 15.58 12.06 -41.86
C GLU A 774 15.85 12.47 -40.41
N ILE A 775 17.11 12.42 -40.00
CA ILE A 775 17.60 12.92 -38.71
C ILE A 775 18.58 14.08 -38.96
N PRO A 776 18.88 14.93 -37.96
CA PRO A 776 19.86 16.01 -38.14
C PRO A 776 21.24 15.50 -38.59
N GLU A 777 21.91 16.25 -39.48
CA GLU A 777 23.16 15.83 -40.16
C GLU A 777 24.32 15.51 -39.19
N ASP A 778 24.27 16.05 -37.97
CA ASP A 778 25.27 15.91 -36.91
C ASP A 778 24.97 14.80 -35.88
N VAL A 779 23.84 14.09 -36.02
CA VAL A 779 23.47 12.98 -35.13
C VAL A 779 24.13 11.68 -35.57
N GLU A 780 24.94 11.09 -34.69
CA GLU A 780 25.52 9.76 -34.90
C GLU A 780 24.71 8.68 -34.17
N ILE A 781 24.10 7.77 -34.93
CA ILE A 781 23.32 6.66 -34.38
C ILE A 781 24.25 5.52 -33.94
N PRO A 782 24.18 5.07 -32.68
CA PRO A 782 25.00 3.96 -32.22
C PRO A 782 24.54 2.64 -32.85
N ARG A 783 25.45 1.67 -32.97
CA ARG A 783 25.05 0.31 -33.36
C ARG A 783 24.15 -0.33 -32.30
N LYS A 784 23.14 -1.08 -32.75
CA LYS A 784 22.37 -1.95 -31.85
C LYS A 784 23.28 -2.97 -31.18
N LEU A 785 23.11 -3.12 -29.86
CA LEU A 785 23.77 -4.17 -29.11
C LEU A 785 23.02 -5.50 -29.30
N PRO A 786 23.74 -6.65 -29.28
CA PRO A 786 23.10 -7.95 -29.19
C PRO A 786 22.11 -8.00 -28.02
N THR A 787 21.01 -8.71 -28.17
CA THR A 787 19.93 -8.80 -27.18
C THR A 787 19.48 -10.25 -27.03
N GLY A 788 19.17 -10.69 -25.81
CA GLY A 788 18.62 -12.02 -25.56
C GLY A 788 17.25 -12.20 -26.20
N THR A 789 16.95 -13.44 -26.61
CA THR A 789 15.70 -13.80 -27.30
C THR A 789 14.59 -14.02 -26.27
N LEU A 790 13.58 -13.15 -26.23
CA LEU A 790 12.38 -13.36 -25.41
C LEU A 790 11.51 -14.47 -26.00
N VAL A 791 11.15 -15.45 -25.18
CA VAL A 791 10.32 -16.60 -25.55
C VAL A 791 9.07 -16.62 -24.70
N LEU A 792 7.92 -16.66 -25.37
CA LEU A 792 6.60 -16.77 -24.74
C LEU A 792 5.86 -18.04 -25.18
N ASN A 793 6.31 -18.72 -26.24
CA ASN A 793 5.65 -19.88 -26.82
C ASN A 793 6.64 -20.96 -27.27
N CYS A 794 6.18 -22.21 -27.34
CA CYS A 794 7.00 -23.31 -27.86
C CYS A 794 7.32 -23.15 -29.35
N LYS A 795 8.59 -23.36 -29.71
CA LYS A 795 9.00 -23.49 -31.11
C LYS A 795 8.62 -24.86 -31.67
N ARG A 796 8.66 -25.90 -30.83
CA ARG A 796 8.22 -27.26 -31.19
C ARG A 796 6.69 -27.28 -31.28
N PRO A 797 6.11 -27.81 -32.38
CA PRO A 797 4.66 -27.93 -32.51
C PRO A 797 4.09 -28.92 -31.48
N ASP A 798 2.80 -28.78 -31.19
CA ASP A 798 2.02 -29.68 -30.31
C ASP A 798 2.67 -29.95 -28.93
N SER A 799 3.38 -28.95 -28.39
CA SER A 799 4.18 -29.05 -27.17
C SER A 799 3.68 -28.12 -26.08
N PHE A 800 3.86 -28.49 -24.81
CA PHE A 800 3.56 -27.66 -23.64
C PHE A 800 4.72 -27.73 -22.64
N ALA A 801 5.36 -26.61 -22.33
CA ALA A 801 6.48 -26.55 -21.41
C ALA A 801 6.09 -26.07 -20.02
N PHE A 802 6.65 -26.73 -19.01
CA PHE A 802 6.57 -26.30 -17.62
C PHE A 802 7.93 -25.76 -17.16
N GLY A 803 7.94 -24.48 -16.82
CA GLY A 803 8.96 -23.83 -16.03
C GLY A 803 8.54 -23.73 -14.57
N ILE A 804 9.49 -23.86 -13.65
CA ILE A 804 9.30 -23.65 -12.22
C ILE A 804 10.43 -22.73 -11.74
N ASP A 805 10.09 -21.50 -11.36
CA ASP A 805 10.98 -20.58 -10.62
C ASP A 805 10.54 -20.54 -9.14
N ASP A 806 11.29 -19.84 -8.30
CA ASP A 806 11.12 -19.63 -6.84
C ASP A 806 10.42 -20.72 -6.00
N GLY A 807 11.16 -21.22 -5.01
CA GLY A 807 10.78 -22.42 -4.29
C GLY A 807 10.96 -22.37 -2.78
N ASP A 808 9.99 -22.91 -2.05
CA ASP A 808 10.20 -23.29 -0.65
C ASP A 808 10.79 -24.71 -0.58
N PRO A 809 11.99 -24.89 0.01
CA PRO A 809 12.60 -26.21 0.20
C PRO A 809 11.68 -27.22 0.91
N GLN A 810 10.76 -26.77 1.77
CA GLN A 810 9.82 -27.64 2.49
C GLN A 810 8.77 -28.28 1.56
N LEU A 811 8.47 -27.64 0.44
CA LEU A 811 7.49 -28.10 -0.54
C LEU A 811 8.15 -28.87 -1.70
N ALA A 812 9.47 -28.79 -1.84
CA ALA A 812 10.21 -29.40 -2.94
C ALA A 812 9.97 -30.92 -3.06
N GLN A 813 9.84 -31.65 -1.95
CA GLN A 813 9.57 -33.09 -1.99
C GLN A 813 8.19 -33.41 -2.57
N GLU A 814 7.14 -32.67 -2.14
CA GLU A 814 5.78 -32.86 -2.67
C GLU A 814 5.73 -32.54 -4.17
N VAL A 815 6.39 -31.46 -4.60
CA VAL A 815 6.53 -31.12 -6.02
C VAL A 815 7.19 -32.27 -6.78
N MET A 816 8.26 -32.85 -6.24
CA MET A 816 8.96 -33.97 -6.86
C MET A 816 8.09 -35.23 -6.97
N ASP A 817 7.35 -35.55 -5.91
CA ASP A 817 6.45 -36.70 -5.87
C ASP A 817 5.33 -36.53 -6.91
N ILE A 818 4.77 -35.33 -7.03
CA ILE A 818 3.78 -35.00 -8.08
C ILE A 818 4.38 -35.19 -9.48
N LEU A 819 5.57 -34.65 -9.74
CA LEU A 819 6.22 -34.75 -11.06
C LEU A 819 6.55 -36.20 -11.44
N GLU A 820 6.96 -37.02 -10.47
CA GLU A 820 7.25 -38.44 -10.65
C GLU A 820 5.97 -39.25 -10.91
N ASP A 821 4.94 -39.06 -10.08
CA ASP A 821 3.64 -39.72 -10.23
C ASP A 821 2.97 -39.37 -11.56
N GLU A 822 3.03 -38.11 -11.96
CA GLU A 822 2.50 -37.64 -13.24
C GLU A 822 3.42 -37.99 -14.42
N GLY A 823 4.65 -38.44 -14.16
CA GLY A 823 5.59 -38.85 -15.21
C GLY A 823 5.98 -37.74 -16.18
N ILE A 824 6.13 -36.50 -15.71
CA ILE A 824 6.51 -35.35 -16.55
C ILE A 824 7.90 -34.83 -16.19
N LYS A 825 8.53 -34.13 -17.14
CA LYS A 825 9.81 -33.43 -16.97
C LYS A 825 9.60 -31.95 -17.19
N VAL A 826 10.25 -31.15 -16.36
CA VAL A 826 10.09 -29.68 -16.28
C VAL A 826 11.45 -29.01 -16.21
N THR A 827 11.46 -27.69 -16.36
CA THR A 827 12.64 -26.84 -16.22
C THR A 827 12.58 -26.06 -14.92
N PHE A 828 13.59 -26.18 -14.07
CA PHE A 828 13.74 -25.40 -12.85
C PHE A 828 14.67 -24.21 -13.08
N PHE A 829 14.20 -23.00 -12.82
CA PHE A 829 15.03 -21.79 -12.82
C PHE A 829 15.53 -21.54 -11.41
N VAL A 830 16.85 -21.53 -11.24
CA VAL A 830 17.47 -21.62 -9.92
C VAL A 830 18.15 -20.31 -9.52
N VAL A 831 17.80 -19.82 -8.33
CA VAL A 831 18.45 -18.65 -7.71
C VAL A 831 19.83 -19.06 -7.21
N GLY A 832 20.88 -18.45 -7.76
CA GLY A 832 22.27 -18.86 -7.50
C GLY A 832 22.67 -18.78 -6.02
N LYS A 833 22.23 -17.73 -5.31
CA LYS A 833 22.48 -17.60 -3.86
C LYS A 833 21.74 -18.67 -3.04
N GLY A 834 20.57 -19.12 -3.51
CA GLY A 834 19.76 -20.13 -2.83
C GLY A 834 20.46 -21.49 -2.75
N ILE A 835 21.16 -21.89 -3.83
CA ILE A 835 21.92 -23.14 -3.87
C ILE A 835 23.27 -23.05 -3.14
N MET A 836 23.88 -21.86 -3.09
CA MET A 836 25.11 -21.63 -2.32
C MET A 836 24.91 -21.67 -0.80
N ASP A 837 23.69 -21.46 -0.32
CA ASP A 837 23.35 -21.57 1.10
C ASP A 837 23.14 -23.04 1.50
N GLU A 838 24.15 -23.62 2.15
CA GLU A 838 24.12 -25.01 2.63
C GLU A 838 22.91 -25.29 3.57
N SER A 839 22.36 -24.27 4.24
CA SER A 839 21.24 -24.44 5.17
C SER A 839 19.90 -24.70 4.48
N THR A 840 19.77 -24.37 3.19
CA THR A 840 18.53 -24.59 2.42
C THR A 840 18.41 -26.00 1.87
N ASN A 841 19.53 -26.74 1.79
CA ASN A 841 19.64 -28.03 1.11
C ASN A 841 19.24 -28.02 -0.38
N LEU A 842 19.06 -26.84 -1.00
CA LEU A 842 18.57 -26.72 -2.38
C LEU A 842 19.53 -27.31 -3.41
N THR A 843 20.84 -27.23 -3.19
CA THR A 843 21.83 -27.87 -4.08
C THR A 843 21.57 -29.37 -4.25
N ASN A 844 21.29 -30.09 -3.15
CA ASN A 844 21.00 -31.51 -3.22
C ASN A 844 19.66 -31.81 -3.90
N VAL A 845 18.65 -30.96 -3.65
CA VAL A 845 17.33 -31.04 -4.30
C VAL A 845 17.46 -30.90 -5.82
N TYR A 846 18.12 -29.85 -6.29
CA TYR A 846 18.29 -29.62 -7.73
C TYR A 846 19.23 -30.64 -8.39
N ALA A 847 20.26 -31.13 -7.68
CA ALA A 847 21.10 -32.23 -8.17
C ALA A 847 20.32 -33.54 -8.31
N GLU A 848 19.36 -33.82 -7.42
CA GLU A 848 18.44 -34.96 -7.57
C GLU A 848 17.47 -34.75 -8.73
N MET A 849 16.90 -33.55 -8.90
CA MET A 849 16.05 -33.19 -10.04
C MET A 849 16.77 -33.41 -11.38
N LEU A 850 18.03 -32.97 -11.48
CA LEU A 850 18.88 -33.23 -12.65
C LEU A 850 19.08 -34.72 -12.91
N ARG A 851 19.40 -35.50 -11.86
CA ARG A 851 19.55 -36.97 -11.97
C ARG A 851 18.27 -37.67 -12.42
N ARG A 852 17.11 -37.11 -12.10
CA ARG A 852 15.80 -37.59 -12.56
C ARG A 852 15.40 -37.06 -13.94
N GLY A 853 16.28 -36.35 -14.63
CA GLY A 853 16.07 -35.91 -16.02
C GLY A 853 15.32 -34.59 -16.19
N HIS A 854 15.10 -33.83 -15.11
CA HIS A 854 14.61 -32.44 -15.22
C HIS A 854 15.73 -31.53 -15.76
N GLN A 855 15.36 -30.35 -16.26
CA GLN A 855 16.32 -29.33 -16.69
C GLN A 855 16.54 -28.35 -15.53
N VAL A 856 17.77 -27.91 -15.33
CA VAL A 856 18.08 -26.74 -14.50
C VAL A 856 18.54 -25.62 -15.41
N ALA A 857 18.04 -24.42 -15.16
CA ALA A 857 18.31 -23.22 -15.93
C ALA A 857 18.56 -22.02 -15.00
N LEU A 858 19.00 -20.92 -15.58
CA LEU A 858 19.47 -19.76 -14.82
C LEU A 858 18.30 -18.90 -14.35
N HIS A 859 18.37 -18.49 -13.09
CA HIS A 859 17.72 -17.29 -12.59
C HIS A 859 18.81 -16.24 -12.30
N SER A 860 18.50 -15.14 -11.63
CA SER A 860 19.55 -14.23 -11.10
C SER A 860 20.25 -14.82 -9.89
N TYR A 861 21.38 -14.26 -9.50
CA TYR A 861 22.12 -14.66 -8.30
C TYR A 861 21.35 -14.37 -7.00
N THR A 862 20.95 -13.13 -6.74
CA THR A 862 20.33 -12.68 -5.46
C THR A 862 18.84 -12.36 -5.54
N HIS A 863 18.22 -12.48 -6.73
CA HIS A 863 16.81 -12.17 -6.99
C HIS A 863 16.40 -10.68 -6.94
N PRO A 864 17.16 -9.73 -7.54
CA PRO A 864 16.71 -8.34 -7.64
C PRO A 864 15.84 -8.08 -8.88
N LYS A 865 15.08 -6.97 -8.87
CA LYS A 865 14.49 -6.41 -10.10
C LYS A 865 15.61 -5.92 -11.04
N MET A 866 16.05 -6.79 -11.93
CA MET A 866 17.26 -6.63 -12.75
C MET A 866 17.32 -5.30 -13.51
N GLU A 867 16.21 -4.92 -14.15
CA GLU A 867 16.18 -3.69 -14.95
C GLU A 867 16.30 -2.42 -14.10
N GLY A 868 15.95 -2.48 -12.81
CA GLY A 868 16.06 -1.37 -11.86
C GLY A 868 17.45 -1.19 -11.23
N LEU A 869 18.40 -2.10 -11.52
CA LEU A 869 19.77 -1.99 -11.01
C LEU A 869 20.48 -0.79 -11.63
N ARG A 870 21.13 0.04 -10.82
CA ARG A 870 21.65 1.34 -11.26
C ARG A 870 22.86 1.19 -12.18
N ALA A 871 23.81 0.31 -11.86
CA ALA A 871 24.97 0.07 -12.69
C ALA A 871 24.76 -1.16 -13.57
N VAL A 872 25.40 -1.16 -14.73
CA VAL A 872 25.46 -2.34 -15.61
C VAL A 872 26.26 -3.47 -14.94
N ASP A 873 27.31 -3.14 -14.20
CA ASP A 873 28.12 -4.11 -13.47
C ASP A 873 27.32 -4.88 -12.42
N ASP A 874 26.27 -4.27 -11.85
CA ASP A 874 25.35 -4.96 -10.91
C ASP A 874 24.51 -6.02 -11.66
N ILE A 875 24.07 -5.73 -12.89
CA ILE A 875 23.35 -6.68 -13.74
C ILE A 875 24.29 -7.84 -14.13
N ASP A 876 25.53 -7.51 -14.49
CA ASP A 876 26.54 -8.51 -14.86
C ASP A 876 26.86 -9.45 -13.70
N PHE A 877 27.01 -8.91 -12.48
CA PHE A 877 27.19 -9.68 -11.25
C PHE A 877 26.03 -10.66 -11.05
N GLU A 878 24.79 -10.19 -11.15
CA GLU A 878 23.61 -11.03 -10.96
C GLU A 878 23.50 -12.17 -11.98
N ILE A 879 23.99 -11.96 -13.21
CA ILE A 879 24.01 -12.98 -14.26
C ILE A 879 25.17 -13.96 -14.04
N MET A 880 26.40 -13.45 -13.86
CA MET A 880 27.61 -14.28 -13.86
C MET A 880 27.80 -15.05 -12.55
N ASP A 881 27.53 -14.46 -11.39
CA ASP A 881 27.61 -15.20 -10.13
C ASP A 881 26.51 -16.27 -10.06
N GLY A 882 25.34 -16.01 -10.66
CA GLY A 882 24.30 -17.01 -10.86
C GLY A 882 24.76 -18.15 -11.78
N TYR A 883 25.36 -17.79 -12.92
CA TYR A 883 25.94 -18.74 -13.87
C TYR A 883 26.98 -19.65 -13.21
N TYR A 884 27.97 -19.07 -12.53
CA TYR A 884 29.03 -19.83 -11.86
C TYR A 884 28.51 -20.67 -10.70
N ALA A 885 27.54 -20.18 -9.92
CA ALA A 885 26.93 -20.98 -8.86
C ALA A 885 26.27 -22.26 -9.42
N VAL A 886 25.54 -22.15 -10.53
CA VAL A 886 24.89 -23.30 -11.18
C VAL A 886 25.94 -24.22 -11.84
N GLU A 887 26.96 -23.66 -12.48
CA GLU A 887 28.04 -24.43 -13.10
C GLU A 887 28.86 -25.20 -12.04
N ASP A 888 29.33 -24.52 -10.99
CA ASP A 888 30.25 -25.10 -10.00
C ASP A 888 29.56 -26.13 -9.10
N LEU A 889 28.29 -25.89 -8.70
CA LEU A 889 27.58 -26.75 -7.76
C LEU A 889 26.77 -27.85 -8.44
N LEU A 890 26.22 -27.60 -9.63
CA LEU A 890 25.33 -28.53 -10.32
C LEU A 890 25.92 -29.07 -11.62
N GLY A 891 27.05 -28.53 -12.10
CA GLY A 891 27.69 -28.97 -13.34
C GLY A 891 26.90 -28.61 -14.59
N VAL A 892 26.05 -27.58 -14.53
CA VAL A 892 25.15 -27.20 -15.62
C VAL A 892 25.57 -25.85 -16.19
N GLN A 893 25.85 -25.83 -17.49
CA GLN A 893 25.92 -24.60 -18.28
C GLN A 893 24.61 -24.45 -19.03
N SER A 894 23.88 -23.36 -18.79
CA SER A 894 22.59 -23.11 -19.44
C SER A 894 22.57 -21.76 -20.13
N ARG A 895 21.91 -21.70 -21.29
CA ARG A 895 21.59 -20.48 -22.01
C ARG A 895 20.16 -20.00 -21.78
N TYR A 896 19.39 -20.73 -20.97
CA TYR A 896 18.02 -20.39 -20.60
C TYR A 896 18.05 -19.58 -19.31
N PHE A 897 17.46 -18.40 -19.36
CA PHE A 897 17.40 -17.47 -18.25
C PHE A 897 15.96 -17.03 -18.02
N ARG A 898 15.53 -17.04 -16.76
CA ARG A 898 14.27 -16.43 -16.33
C ARG A 898 14.63 -15.18 -15.51
N PRO A 899 14.16 -13.98 -15.86
CA PRO A 899 14.43 -12.79 -15.05
C PRO A 899 13.58 -12.79 -13.78
N PRO A 900 14.10 -12.30 -12.63
CA PRO A 900 13.28 -12.05 -11.45
C PRO A 900 12.29 -10.94 -11.77
N TYR A 901 11.03 -11.15 -11.39
CA TYR A 901 9.93 -10.23 -11.69
C TYR A 901 9.66 -10.09 -13.22
N GLY A 902 8.49 -9.58 -13.59
CA GLY A 902 7.96 -9.71 -14.97
C GLY A 902 8.60 -8.81 -16.03
N THR A 903 9.42 -7.83 -15.65
CA THR A 903 9.91 -6.80 -16.58
C THR A 903 11.15 -7.24 -17.34
N VAL A 904 11.04 -7.21 -18.67
CA VAL A 904 12.10 -7.61 -19.59
C VAL A 904 12.53 -6.39 -20.43
N GLY A 905 13.46 -5.60 -19.90
CA GLY A 905 13.97 -4.38 -20.53
C GLY A 905 15.28 -4.55 -21.30
N ALA A 906 15.71 -3.49 -21.97
CA ALA A 906 16.85 -3.52 -22.88
C ALA A 906 18.17 -3.78 -22.17
N ARG A 907 18.37 -3.24 -20.96
CA ARG A 907 19.65 -3.36 -20.27
C ARG A 907 19.91 -4.81 -19.89
N MET A 908 18.97 -5.46 -19.20
CA MET A 908 19.10 -6.86 -18.82
C MET A 908 19.30 -7.77 -20.04
N ARG A 909 18.50 -7.60 -21.10
CA ARG A 909 18.61 -8.44 -22.32
C ARG A 909 19.96 -8.28 -23.02
N GLN A 910 20.47 -7.06 -23.10
CA GLN A 910 21.74 -6.76 -23.77
C GLN A 910 22.93 -7.26 -22.95
N ARG A 911 22.87 -7.13 -21.63
CA ARG A 911 23.91 -7.69 -20.74
C ARG A 911 23.92 -9.20 -20.77
N LEU A 912 22.75 -9.84 -20.77
CA LEU A 912 22.66 -11.28 -20.91
C LEU A 912 23.32 -11.77 -22.22
N ALA A 913 23.02 -11.15 -23.36
CA ALA A 913 23.64 -11.50 -24.65
C ALA A 913 25.13 -11.11 -24.76
N ALA A 914 25.62 -10.20 -23.92
CA ALA A 914 27.05 -9.88 -23.85
C ALA A 914 27.85 -10.91 -23.04
N LEU A 915 27.18 -11.64 -22.14
CA LEU A 915 27.81 -12.55 -21.18
C LEU A 915 27.57 -14.03 -21.48
N ILE A 916 26.41 -14.35 -22.05
CA ILE A 916 25.99 -15.71 -22.39
C ILE A 916 25.73 -15.77 -23.90
N ASP A 917 26.23 -16.82 -24.55
CA ASP A 917 26.05 -17.02 -25.99
C ASP A 917 24.62 -17.49 -26.32
N ASP A 918 24.01 -16.85 -27.32
CA ASP A 918 22.62 -17.10 -27.79
C ASP A 918 21.58 -17.33 -26.67
N PRO A 919 21.38 -16.38 -25.73
CA PRO A 919 20.56 -16.64 -24.56
C PRO A 919 19.06 -16.52 -24.85
N TYR A 920 18.31 -17.45 -24.26
CA TYR A 920 16.85 -17.44 -24.25
C TYR A 920 16.33 -16.88 -22.93
N ILE A 921 15.47 -15.89 -23.02
CA ILE A 921 14.76 -15.29 -21.89
C ILE A 921 13.37 -15.90 -21.86
N VAL A 922 13.17 -16.80 -20.91
CA VAL A 922 11.93 -17.57 -20.80
C VAL A 922 10.92 -16.77 -20.00
N ASN A 923 9.72 -16.61 -20.57
CA ASN A 923 8.57 -16.00 -19.94
C ASN A 923 7.33 -16.87 -20.26
N TRP A 924 6.15 -16.51 -19.78
CA TRP A 924 4.95 -17.35 -19.89
C TRP A 924 3.94 -16.82 -20.92
N SER A 925 3.29 -17.74 -21.63
CA SER A 925 2.02 -17.50 -22.32
C SER A 925 0.81 -18.00 -21.53
N VAL A 926 1.05 -18.66 -20.40
CA VAL A 926 0.05 -19.15 -19.47
C VAL A 926 0.40 -18.68 -18.06
N ASP A 927 -0.36 -17.73 -17.54
CA ASP A 927 -0.16 -17.21 -16.18
C ASP A 927 -1.11 -17.91 -15.20
N ILE A 928 -0.56 -18.48 -14.14
CA ILE A 928 -1.36 -19.04 -13.04
C ILE A 928 -1.78 -17.95 -12.03
N GLU A 929 -1.21 -16.75 -12.12
CA GLU A 929 -1.47 -15.60 -11.25
C GLU A 929 -1.35 -15.97 -9.76
N ASP A 930 -0.39 -16.85 -9.42
CA ASP A 930 -0.16 -17.33 -8.06
C ASP A 930 0.26 -16.19 -7.11
N TRP A 931 1.04 -15.24 -7.61
CA TRP A 931 1.38 -14.00 -6.90
C TRP A 931 0.15 -13.19 -6.44
N LEU A 932 -0.97 -13.30 -7.17
CA LEU A 932 -2.21 -12.60 -6.87
C LEU A 932 -3.17 -13.44 -6.01
N TRP A 933 -3.29 -14.73 -6.31
CA TRP A 933 -4.37 -15.57 -5.77
C TRP A 933 -3.92 -16.57 -4.70
N ALA A 934 -2.66 -17.01 -4.67
CA ALA A 934 -2.23 -18.15 -3.86
C ALA A 934 -2.48 -17.96 -2.36
N ASN A 935 -2.28 -16.74 -1.85
CA ASN A 935 -2.50 -16.36 -0.44
C ASN A 935 -3.79 -15.55 -0.23
N SER A 936 -4.68 -15.52 -1.22
CA SER A 936 -5.97 -14.81 -1.14
C SER A 936 -7.07 -15.67 -0.52
N ASP A 937 -8.25 -15.08 -0.27
CA ASP A 937 -9.47 -15.83 0.09
C ASP A 937 -10.02 -16.69 -1.07
N HIS A 938 -9.44 -16.56 -2.27
CA HIS A 938 -9.88 -17.20 -3.51
C HIS A 938 -8.72 -17.92 -4.25
N PRO A 939 -8.00 -18.85 -3.61
CA PRO A 939 -6.87 -19.54 -4.24
C PRO A 939 -7.29 -20.39 -5.46
N GLU A 940 -8.58 -20.75 -5.57
CA GLU A 940 -9.14 -21.46 -6.73
C GLU A 940 -9.08 -20.66 -8.04
N LYS A 941 -8.91 -19.34 -7.96
CA LYS A 941 -8.78 -18.47 -9.14
C LYS A 941 -7.48 -18.71 -9.91
N GLN A 942 -6.46 -19.29 -9.27
CA GLN A 942 -5.23 -19.74 -9.94
C GLN A 942 -5.55 -20.68 -11.11
N LEU A 943 -6.42 -21.66 -10.85
CA LEU A 943 -6.83 -22.63 -11.87
C LEU A 943 -7.70 -22.00 -12.96
N ALA A 944 -8.48 -20.96 -12.61
CA ALA A 944 -9.27 -20.22 -13.58
C ALA A 944 -8.39 -19.39 -14.52
N ALA A 945 -7.36 -18.71 -13.98
CA ALA A 945 -6.36 -17.98 -14.76
C ALA A 945 -5.58 -18.93 -15.69
N PHE A 946 -5.10 -20.06 -15.15
CA PHE A 946 -4.41 -21.08 -15.94
C PHE A 946 -5.29 -21.60 -17.10
N ARG A 947 -6.55 -21.98 -16.82
CA ARG A 947 -7.49 -22.45 -17.86
C ARG A 947 -7.79 -21.38 -18.90
N ARG A 948 -7.90 -20.10 -18.51
CA ARG A 948 -8.14 -18.98 -19.43
C ARG A 948 -7.03 -18.91 -20.47
N ASP A 949 -5.77 -18.92 -20.04
CA ASP A 949 -4.65 -18.72 -20.97
C ASP A 949 -4.30 -19.97 -21.77
N VAL A 950 -4.51 -21.16 -21.19
CA VAL A 950 -4.49 -22.42 -21.96
C VAL A 950 -5.56 -22.42 -23.06
N ALA A 951 -6.78 -21.98 -22.76
CA ALA A 951 -7.86 -21.90 -23.75
C ALA A 951 -7.56 -20.90 -24.89
N ARG A 952 -6.76 -19.87 -24.61
CA ARG A 952 -6.25 -18.91 -25.62
C ARG A 952 -5.13 -19.51 -26.47
N GLY A 953 -4.65 -20.71 -26.15
CA GLY A 953 -3.66 -21.46 -26.93
C GLY A 953 -2.24 -21.44 -26.36
N GLY A 954 -2.03 -20.86 -25.17
CA GLY A 954 -0.72 -20.79 -24.53
C GLY A 954 -0.11 -22.18 -24.30
N ASP A 955 1.21 -22.23 -24.23
CA ASP A 955 1.99 -23.47 -24.11
C ASP A 955 3.25 -23.37 -23.27
N ILE A 956 3.55 -22.22 -22.68
CA ILE A 956 4.62 -22.11 -21.68
C ILE A 956 4.00 -21.54 -20.41
N VAL A 957 4.06 -22.33 -19.34
CA VAL A 957 3.76 -21.88 -17.98
C VAL A 957 5.07 -21.75 -17.20
N VAL A 958 5.16 -20.70 -16.39
CA VAL A 958 6.14 -20.59 -15.32
C VAL A 958 5.35 -20.43 -14.02
N MET A 959 5.69 -21.20 -12.99
CA MET A 959 4.96 -21.19 -11.72
C MET A 959 5.93 -21.27 -10.54
N HIS A 960 5.49 -20.75 -9.40
CA HIS A 960 6.25 -20.83 -8.15
C HIS A 960 5.76 -22.01 -7.28
N TYR A 961 6.62 -22.50 -6.40
CA TYR A 961 6.22 -23.40 -5.31
C TYR A 961 6.51 -22.79 -3.94
N LEU A 962 6.14 -21.52 -3.78
CA LEU A 962 6.28 -20.75 -2.54
C LEU A 962 5.12 -20.98 -1.56
N THR A 963 4.01 -21.56 -2.02
CA THR A 963 2.81 -21.74 -1.21
C THR A 963 2.22 -23.13 -1.38
N TRP A 964 1.58 -23.63 -0.32
CA TRP A 964 0.93 -24.93 -0.36
C TRP A 964 -0.29 -24.95 -1.30
N SER A 965 -0.99 -23.82 -1.46
CA SER A 965 -2.17 -23.76 -2.34
C SER A 965 -1.80 -23.91 -3.82
N THR A 966 -0.70 -23.31 -4.28
CA THR A 966 -0.21 -23.50 -5.65
C THR A 966 0.19 -24.95 -5.90
N VAL A 967 0.93 -25.56 -4.97
CA VAL A 967 1.33 -26.98 -5.04
C VAL A 967 0.10 -27.91 -5.02
N GLN A 968 -0.92 -27.60 -4.22
CA GLN A 968 -2.17 -28.37 -4.16
C GLN A 968 -2.87 -28.45 -5.53
N TYR A 969 -2.86 -27.37 -6.31
CA TYR A 969 -3.47 -27.35 -7.65
C TYR A 969 -2.58 -27.93 -8.73
N PHE A 970 -1.33 -28.29 -8.44
CA PHE A 970 -0.36 -28.62 -9.47
C PHE A 970 -0.77 -29.84 -10.32
N ARG A 971 -1.37 -30.86 -9.71
CA ARG A 971 -1.95 -32.00 -10.46
C ARG A 971 -3.09 -31.60 -11.38
N GLU A 972 -3.97 -30.71 -10.93
CA GLU A 972 -5.06 -30.20 -11.77
C GLU A 972 -4.53 -29.36 -12.93
N VAL A 973 -3.49 -28.57 -12.70
CA VAL A 973 -2.79 -27.80 -13.73
C VAL A 973 -2.17 -28.72 -14.79
N ILE A 974 -1.48 -29.78 -14.36
CA ILE A 974 -0.93 -30.80 -15.26
C ILE A 974 -2.04 -31.47 -16.06
N GLN A 975 -3.16 -31.81 -15.43
CA GLN A 975 -4.30 -32.41 -16.12
C GLN A 975 -4.90 -31.47 -17.18
N VAL A 976 -5.06 -30.18 -16.85
CA VAL A 976 -5.55 -29.18 -17.83
C VAL A 976 -4.58 -29.07 -19.01
N ALA A 977 -3.27 -29.09 -18.78
CA ALA A 977 -2.29 -29.11 -19.86
C ALA A 977 -2.41 -30.39 -20.71
N ARG A 978 -2.60 -31.56 -20.11
CA ARG A 978 -2.82 -32.84 -20.84
C ARG A 978 -4.11 -32.82 -21.67
N ASP A 979 -5.17 -32.20 -21.17
CA ASP A 979 -6.47 -32.11 -21.86
C ASP A 979 -6.39 -31.31 -23.16
N THR A 980 -5.33 -30.51 -23.37
CA THR A 980 -5.05 -29.84 -24.65
C THR A 980 -4.63 -30.81 -25.76
N GLY A 981 -4.18 -32.02 -25.41
CA GLY A 981 -3.55 -32.97 -26.32
C GLY A 981 -2.10 -32.66 -26.67
N LYS A 982 -1.51 -31.57 -26.17
CA LYS A 982 -0.10 -31.23 -26.34
C LYS A 982 0.79 -32.13 -25.48
N GLN A 983 2.01 -32.41 -25.97
CA GLN A 983 3.02 -33.17 -25.25
C GLN A 983 3.70 -32.30 -24.19
N ILE A 984 3.64 -32.70 -22.92
CA ILE A 984 4.30 -31.98 -21.83
C ILE A 984 5.81 -32.28 -21.84
N MET A 985 6.64 -31.23 -21.76
CA MET A 985 8.10 -31.34 -21.83
C MET A 985 8.83 -30.20 -21.11
N ARG A 986 10.17 -30.24 -21.16
CA ARG A 986 11.06 -29.20 -20.65
C ARG A 986 11.13 -28.01 -21.64
N VAL A 987 11.58 -26.86 -21.16
CA VAL A 987 11.72 -25.63 -21.96
C VAL A 987 12.75 -25.81 -23.10
N ASP A 988 13.89 -26.47 -22.86
CA ASP A 988 14.87 -26.74 -23.92
C ASP A 988 14.32 -27.60 -25.07
N GLN A 989 13.58 -28.64 -24.74
CA GLN A 989 12.91 -29.50 -25.73
C GLN A 989 11.83 -28.74 -26.51
N CYS A 990 11.06 -27.90 -25.82
CA CYS A 990 10.07 -27.00 -26.39
C CYS A 990 10.70 -25.96 -27.34
N MET A 991 11.95 -25.53 -27.07
CA MET A 991 12.73 -24.68 -27.97
C MET A 991 13.46 -25.43 -29.10
N MET A 992 13.37 -26.76 -29.13
CA MET A 992 14.14 -27.61 -30.04
C MET A 992 15.65 -27.38 -29.93
N ASP A 993 16.14 -27.23 -28.70
CA ASP A 993 17.58 -27.12 -28.44
C ASP A 993 18.31 -28.38 -28.94
N PRO A 994 19.35 -28.26 -29.78
CA PRO A 994 20.15 -29.42 -30.21
C PRO A 994 20.80 -30.18 -29.06
N ASP A 995 21.06 -29.52 -27.93
CA ASP A 995 21.66 -30.13 -26.74
C ASP A 995 20.60 -30.73 -25.79
N ALA A 996 19.31 -30.57 -26.09
CA ALA A 996 18.24 -31.21 -25.33
C ALA A 996 18.24 -32.74 -25.55
N PRO A 997 17.94 -33.54 -24.51
CA PRO A 997 17.79 -34.97 -24.65
C PRO A 997 16.61 -35.30 -25.58
N PRO A 998 16.74 -36.37 -26.39
CA PRO A 998 15.70 -36.77 -27.33
C PRO A 998 14.42 -37.15 -26.57
N LEU A 999 13.26 -36.91 -27.20
CA LEU A 999 11.99 -37.35 -26.65
C LEU A 999 11.87 -38.89 -26.79
N PRO A 1000 11.06 -39.56 -25.94
CA PRO A 1000 10.89 -41.01 -26.00
C PRO A 1000 10.42 -41.55 -27.38
N GLU A 1001 9.66 -40.76 -28.13
CA GLU A 1001 9.22 -41.10 -29.49
C GLU A 1001 10.34 -40.95 -30.54
N ASP A 1002 11.33 -40.09 -30.25
CA ASP A 1002 12.51 -39.86 -31.08
C ASP A 1002 13.62 -40.88 -30.79
N GLU A 1003 13.56 -41.64 -29.69
CA GLU A 1003 14.57 -42.68 -29.36
C GLU A 1003 14.60 -43.81 -30.38
N GLU A 1004 13.46 -44.23 -30.96
CA GLU A 1004 13.45 -45.24 -32.03
C GLU A 1004 14.08 -44.70 -33.32
N ALA A 1005 13.83 -43.43 -33.65
CA ALA A 1005 14.41 -42.75 -34.82
C ALA A 1005 15.92 -42.47 -34.64
N TRP A 1006 16.33 -42.06 -33.44
CA TRP A 1006 17.72 -41.84 -33.04
C TRP A 1006 18.51 -43.15 -33.01
N ASN A 1007 17.95 -44.22 -32.44
CA ASN A 1007 18.56 -45.55 -32.47
C ASN A 1007 18.62 -46.12 -33.89
N MET A 1008 17.63 -45.86 -34.76
CA MET A 1008 17.71 -46.22 -36.18
C MET A 1008 18.74 -45.41 -36.97
N GLN A 1009 18.91 -44.12 -36.69
CA GLN A 1009 19.94 -43.28 -37.32
C GLN A 1009 21.35 -43.62 -36.81
N ALA A 1010 21.53 -43.86 -35.51
CA ALA A 1010 22.80 -44.33 -34.96
C ALA A 1010 23.19 -45.72 -35.52
N GLN A 1011 22.22 -46.62 -35.73
CA GLN A 1011 22.44 -47.90 -36.42
C GLN A 1011 22.73 -47.75 -37.92
N ASN A 1012 22.20 -46.72 -38.59
CA ASN A 1012 22.49 -46.44 -40.01
C ASN A 1012 23.84 -45.72 -40.21
N ILE A 1013 24.25 -44.84 -39.30
CA ILE A 1013 25.58 -44.21 -39.31
C ILE A 1013 26.68 -45.27 -39.06
N LEU A 1014 26.41 -46.29 -38.25
CA LEU A 1014 27.28 -47.45 -38.06
C LEU A 1014 27.28 -48.45 -39.24
N ARG A 1015 26.38 -48.32 -40.22
CA ARG A 1015 26.32 -49.17 -41.43
C ARG A 1015 26.94 -48.57 -42.68
N VAL A 1016 27.16 -47.25 -42.74
CA VAL A 1016 27.80 -46.59 -43.90
C VAL A 1016 29.33 -46.43 -43.72
N GLY A 1017 29.86 -46.66 -42.51
CA GLY A 1017 31.30 -46.70 -42.22
C GLY A 1017 31.97 -48.08 -42.33
N GLY A 1018 31.28 -49.07 -42.89
CA GLY A 1018 31.78 -50.45 -43.00
C GLY A 1018 31.39 -51.09 -44.33
N GLY A 1019 32.00 -50.63 -45.41
CA GLY A 1019 31.87 -51.17 -46.77
C GLY A 1019 32.82 -50.51 -47.73
#